data_AF-A0A2R6XFG4-F1
#
_entry.id   AF-A0A2R6XFG4-F1
#
_cell.length_a   1.000
_cell.length_b   1.000
_cell.length_c   1.000
_cell.angle_alpha   90.00
_cell.angle_beta   90.00
_cell.angle_gamma   90.00
#
_symmetry.space_group_name_H-M   'P 1'
#
loop_
_entity.id
_entity.type
_entity.pdbx_description
1 polymer ?
#
loop_
_entity_poly.entity_id
_entity_poly.type
_entity_poly.pdbx_seq_one_letter_code
_entity_poly.pdbx_strand_id
1 'polypeptide(L)'
;MRGTRDILQYQQGLGQHENYHEYCRLLGRLKTNYQLSELVNVEIYGDWIRLVAEFTMKSLESWQWASGSVYYLLGLWSRLVSSVAYLKSDCPSLLDDYVPQITESYIKSRFDSVQNAGRFSTSKTSSDLTCVEGQLTWLIHIIGGIIRGRQSSSTSEIHEVIDGDLAARVFQLIQVMDSGVHIEARYNERSKQRLDLAILIFFQNFRRVYVGDQAMHSSKQLYLRLGELVGLQDHVVVLNIIVQKIATNLKRYRQSDEVIGETLALFQELAAGYMSGKMLLKLDAVNFILGHHTKDFFPFLDEFGSTRNRTLFYFTLGRLLFMEDSPSKFKAFVAPLQKVFMMLEEMADSGFRSNEVKCAIIGLMRDLRGLTMATNSRRTYGLVFDWLYPTHVSLFVRIIQRWTDTPEVMTPLLKFMAEFVLNKTQRLAFDSSSPNGILLFREVSKVIVAYGTIILSQPVSADPYTYLYKGIWITLTILTRALAGNYVNFGVFELYGDQALSSALEIALKMSLAIPLVDVLAFRKLARAYFGLLEVLCHNHTAVIVNLETEAFAHIVGSLEFGLKSLDVSISSQCASAVDSLAGFYFSKITTGESRASTEAVNMTRHLSQCPNIFLEILKTLFELVLLEDCANQWSLSRPMLSLILISEQIYSNLRAQLLSSQPSDQQHRLAECFDKLMADVARTIEPKNRDKFTQNLTVFRHEFRAT
;
A
#
# COMPACT_ATOMS: atom_id res chain seq x y z
N MET A 1 40.72 3.02 -16.24
CA MET A 1 40.95 4.48 -16.06
C MET A 1 41.62 5.17 -17.25
N ARG A 2 42.59 4.56 -17.95
CA ARG A 2 43.34 5.25 -19.03
C ARG A 2 42.43 5.79 -20.15
N GLY A 3 41.56 4.96 -20.71
CA GLY A 3 40.59 5.39 -21.74
C GLY A 3 39.63 6.49 -21.25
N THR A 4 39.11 6.38 -20.02
CA THR A 4 38.23 7.42 -19.45
C THR A 4 38.97 8.73 -19.19
N ARG A 5 40.24 8.67 -18.76
CA ARG A 5 41.10 9.83 -18.58
C ARG A 5 41.38 10.54 -19.90
N ASP A 6 41.77 9.78 -20.93
CA ASP A 6 42.15 10.32 -22.22
C ASP A 6 40.94 10.99 -22.92
N ILE A 7 39.72 10.43 -22.77
CA ILE A 7 38.48 11.07 -23.23
C ILE A 7 38.27 12.44 -22.59
N LEU A 8 38.52 12.58 -21.28
CA LEU A 8 38.39 13.87 -20.57
C LEU A 8 39.50 14.85 -20.96
N GLN A 9 40.73 14.37 -21.05
CA GLN A 9 41.91 15.19 -21.37
C GLN A 9 41.80 15.79 -22.77
N TYR A 10 41.32 15.02 -23.75
CA TYR A 10 41.20 15.46 -25.15
C TYR A 10 39.78 15.90 -25.54
N GLN A 11 38.83 15.91 -24.60
CA GLN A 11 37.40 16.19 -24.82
C GLN A 11 36.78 15.42 -26.01
N GLN A 12 37.20 14.16 -26.21
CA GLN A 12 36.81 13.37 -27.38
C GLN A 12 35.32 13.01 -27.33
N GLY A 13 34.55 13.47 -28.30
CA GLY A 13 33.14 13.10 -28.46
C GLY A 13 32.17 13.69 -27.44
N LEU A 14 32.66 14.43 -26.43
CA LEU A 14 31.85 15.02 -25.34
C LEU A 14 30.99 16.22 -25.78
N GLY A 15 31.15 16.72 -27.00
CA GLY A 15 30.26 17.74 -27.59
C GLY A 15 28.90 17.19 -28.03
N GLN A 16 28.77 15.87 -28.19
CA GLN A 16 27.50 15.21 -28.53
C GLN A 16 26.78 14.77 -27.26
N HIS A 17 25.50 15.11 -27.13
CA HIS A 17 24.72 14.84 -25.93
C HIS A 17 24.62 13.34 -25.58
N GLU A 18 24.45 12.47 -26.59
CA GLU A 18 24.36 11.02 -26.38
C GLU A 18 25.67 10.43 -25.83
N ASN A 19 26.80 10.75 -26.46
CA ASN A 19 28.12 10.31 -26.01
C ASN A 19 28.45 10.83 -24.61
N TYR A 20 28.09 12.09 -24.34
CA TYR A 20 28.26 12.69 -23.02
C TYR A 20 27.43 11.97 -21.96
N HIS A 21 26.16 11.64 -22.24
CA HIS A 21 25.30 10.90 -21.33
C HIS A 21 25.82 9.49 -21.03
N GLU A 22 26.21 8.73 -22.06
CA GLU A 22 26.79 7.39 -21.88
C GLU A 22 28.14 7.43 -21.17
N TYR A 23 28.94 8.48 -21.39
CA TYR A 23 30.17 8.70 -20.64
C TYR A 23 29.91 8.93 -19.14
N CYS A 24 28.92 9.77 -18.78
CA CYS A 24 28.49 9.94 -17.38
C CYS A 24 28.00 8.63 -16.76
N ARG A 25 27.25 7.81 -17.52
CA ARG A 25 26.77 6.50 -17.08
C ARG A 25 27.92 5.50 -16.89
N LEU A 26 28.91 5.52 -17.76
CA LEU A 26 30.14 4.73 -17.64
C LEU A 26 30.90 5.11 -16.36
N LEU A 27 31.10 6.41 -16.11
CA LEU A 27 31.70 6.91 -14.88
C LEU A 27 30.91 6.46 -13.63
N GLY A 28 29.58 6.58 -13.66
CA GLY A 28 28.70 6.14 -12.59
C GLY A 28 28.75 4.64 -12.30
N ARG A 29 29.21 3.81 -13.24
CA ARG A 29 29.36 2.35 -13.07
C ARG A 29 30.74 1.93 -12.57
N LEU A 30 31.76 2.77 -12.71
CA LEU A 30 33.13 2.42 -12.30
C LEU A 30 33.22 2.01 -10.83
N LYS A 31 32.55 2.72 -9.92
CA LYS A 31 32.59 2.34 -8.50
C LYS A 31 31.77 1.09 -8.16
N THR A 32 30.77 0.75 -8.96
CA THR A 32 30.01 -0.50 -8.80
C THR A 32 30.89 -1.72 -9.10
N ASN A 33 31.90 -1.55 -9.95
CA ASN A 33 32.75 -2.63 -10.43
C ASN A 33 34.11 -2.71 -9.72
N TYR A 34 34.54 -1.66 -9.01
CA TYR A 34 35.87 -1.57 -8.40
C TYR A 34 35.84 -0.95 -6.99
N GLN A 35 36.66 -1.47 -6.08
CA GLN A 35 36.80 -0.93 -4.72
C GLN A 35 37.62 0.36 -4.70
N LEU A 36 37.38 1.26 -3.73
CA LEU A 36 38.12 2.53 -3.67
C LEU A 36 39.63 2.28 -3.48
N SER A 37 39.99 1.29 -2.65
CA SER A 37 41.38 0.84 -2.46
C SER A 37 42.06 0.45 -3.77
N GLU A 38 41.36 -0.25 -4.66
CA GLU A 38 41.87 -0.65 -5.98
C GLU A 38 42.06 0.56 -6.90
N LEU A 39 41.14 1.52 -6.85
CA LEU A 39 41.20 2.72 -7.68
C LEU A 39 42.38 3.61 -7.29
N VAL A 40 42.57 3.85 -5.98
CA VAL A 40 43.60 4.76 -5.47
C VAL A 40 45.02 4.22 -5.72
N ASN A 41 45.18 2.90 -5.77
CA ASN A 41 46.47 2.26 -6.04
C ASN A 41 46.91 2.30 -7.52
N VAL A 42 46.07 2.85 -8.42
CA VAL A 42 46.44 3.01 -9.84
C VAL A 42 47.27 4.28 -10.02
N GLU A 43 48.44 4.17 -10.66
CA GLU A 43 49.37 5.31 -10.86
C GLU A 43 48.74 6.56 -11.48
N ILE A 44 47.76 6.39 -12.39
CA ILE A 44 47.07 7.49 -13.08
C ILE A 44 45.84 8.02 -12.32
N TYR A 45 45.57 7.54 -11.10
CA TYR A 45 44.39 7.91 -10.33
C TYR A 45 44.32 9.41 -10.04
N GLY A 46 45.43 10.02 -9.63
CA GLY A 46 45.48 11.45 -9.26
C GLY A 46 45.06 12.38 -10.41
N ASP A 47 45.60 12.14 -11.61
CA ASP A 47 45.20 12.88 -12.82
C ASP A 47 43.76 12.59 -13.23
N TRP A 48 43.34 11.33 -13.13
CA TRP A 48 42.00 10.91 -13.51
C TRP A 48 40.93 11.54 -12.59
N ILE A 49 41.11 11.49 -11.26
CA ILE A 49 40.13 12.01 -10.31
C ILE A 49 40.01 13.54 -10.41
N ARG A 50 41.12 14.24 -10.67
CA ARG A 50 41.13 15.68 -10.96
C ARG A 50 40.29 16.01 -12.20
N LEU A 51 40.53 15.32 -13.32
CA LEU A 51 39.78 15.52 -14.56
C LEU A 51 38.30 15.21 -14.39
N VAL A 52 37.95 14.18 -13.63
CA VAL A 52 36.56 13.84 -13.31
C VAL A 52 35.91 14.92 -12.43
N ALA A 53 36.64 15.51 -11.50
CA ALA A 53 36.16 16.63 -10.67
C ALA A 53 35.89 17.87 -11.50
N GLU A 54 36.86 18.31 -12.32
CA GLU A 54 36.71 19.44 -13.24
C GLU A 54 35.53 19.24 -14.20
N PHE A 55 35.43 18.04 -14.78
CA PHE A 55 34.30 17.67 -15.63
C PHE A 55 32.97 17.74 -14.87
N THR A 56 32.92 17.23 -13.64
CA THR A 56 31.71 17.28 -12.80
C THR A 56 31.29 18.72 -12.52
N MET A 57 32.21 19.60 -12.14
CA MET A 57 31.92 21.02 -11.87
C MET A 57 31.38 21.73 -13.12
N LYS A 58 32.02 21.56 -14.29
CA LYS A 58 31.53 22.10 -15.56
C LYS A 58 30.14 21.58 -15.94
N SER A 59 29.88 20.32 -15.64
CA SER A 59 28.58 19.66 -15.87
C SER A 59 27.48 20.24 -14.98
N LEU A 60 27.82 20.64 -13.76
CA LEU A 60 26.89 21.29 -12.83
C LEU A 60 26.55 22.71 -13.28
N GLU A 61 27.51 23.48 -13.77
CA GLU A 61 27.26 24.82 -14.33
C GLU A 61 26.40 24.76 -15.58
N SER A 62 26.60 23.73 -16.42
CA SER A 62 25.83 23.49 -17.64
C SER A 62 24.54 22.67 -17.41
N TRP A 63 23.82 22.97 -16.33
CA TRP A 63 22.69 22.16 -15.84
C TRP A 63 21.56 21.97 -16.86
N GLN A 64 21.34 22.92 -17.77
CA GLN A 64 20.30 22.82 -18.81
C GLN A 64 20.60 21.71 -19.81
N TRP A 65 21.87 21.51 -20.14
CA TRP A 65 22.33 20.54 -21.12
C TRP A 65 22.65 19.18 -20.49
N ALA A 66 23.08 19.15 -19.22
CA ALA A 66 23.53 17.95 -18.53
C ALA A 66 22.51 17.35 -17.53
N SER A 67 21.27 17.86 -17.46
CA SER A 67 20.30 17.55 -16.38
C SER A 67 20.09 16.06 -16.10
N GLY A 68 19.97 15.22 -17.14
CA GLY A 68 19.82 13.76 -17.01
C GLY A 68 21.13 13.01 -16.69
N SER A 69 22.28 13.64 -16.88
CA SER A 69 23.62 13.03 -16.77
C SER A 69 24.30 13.33 -15.44
N VAL A 70 24.00 14.49 -14.83
CA VAL A 70 24.54 14.93 -13.53
C VAL A 70 24.24 13.93 -12.40
N TYR A 71 23.11 13.23 -12.47
CA TYR A 71 22.75 12.19 -11.49
C TYR A 71 23.81 11.09 -11.39
N TYR A 72 24.37 10.63 -12.52
CA TYR A 72 25.39 9.59 -12.51
C TYR A 72 26.72 10.08 -11.93
N LEU A 73 27.07 11.34 -12.18
CA LEU A 73 28.28 11.96 -11.64
C LEU A 73 28.18 12.14 -10.12
N LEU A 74 27.08 12.71 -9.63
CA LEU A 74 26.85 12.84 -8.19
C LEU A 74 26.74 11.47 -7.50
N GLY A 75 26.14 10.48 -8.18
CA GLY A 75 26.09 9.10 -7.72
C GLY A 75 27.48 8.45 -7.60
N LEU A 76 28.41 8.74 -8.52
CA LEU A 76 29.81 8.32 -8.41
C LEU A 76 30.46 8.91 -7.15
N TRP A 77 30.39 10.24 -6.99
CA TRP A 77 31.02 10.93 -5.85
C TRP A 77 30.46 10.48 -4.50
N SER A 78 29.13 10.33 -4.39
CA SER A 78 28.48 9.81 -3.18
C SER A 78 29.02 8.43 -2.77
N ARG A 79 29.19 7.51 -3.74
CA ARG A 79 29.74 6.17 -3.47
C ARG A 79 31.24 6.18 -3.16
N LEU A 80 32.01 7.07 -3.80
CA LEU A 80 33.43 7.25 -3.50
C LEU A 80 33.61 7.72 -2.05
N VAL A 81 32.91 8.79 -1.65
CA VAL A 81 32.95 9.34 -0.28
C VAL A 81 32.51 8.30 0.76
N SER A 82 31.43 7.57 0.50
CA SER A 82 30.95 6.52 1.42
C SER A 82 31.96 5.38 1.62
N SER A 83 32.88 5.19 0.67
CA SER A 83 33.92 4.15 0.74
C SER A 83 35.17 4.60 1.50
N VAL A 84 35.32 5.90 1.82
CA VAL A 84 36.50 6.46 2.49
C VAL A 84 36.71 5.85 3.87
N ALA A 85 35.63 5.63 4.63
CA ALA A 85 35.69 5.02 5.95
C ALA A 85 36.27 3.59 5.95
N TYR A 86 36.29 2.92 4.79
CA TYR A 86 36.80 1.55 4.62
C TYR A 86 38.14 1.51 3.89
N LEU A 87 38.73 2.66 3.56
CA LEU A 87 40.01 2.73 2.87
C LEU A 87 41.15 2.38 3.85
N LYS A 88 41.84 1.28 3.58
CA LYS A 88 43.03 0.83 4.33
C LYS A 88 44.35 1.01 3.55
N SER A 89 44.35 1.86 2.52
CA SER A 89 45.53 2.10 1.67
C SER A 89 46.35 3.29 2.19
N ASP A 90 47.67 3.21 2.05
CA ASP A 90 48.62 4.30 2.34
C ASP A 90 48.57 5.43 1.28
N CYS A 91 47.93 5.19 0.14
CA CYS A 91 47.79 6.17 -0.92
C CYS A 91 46.59 7.12 -0.65
N PRO A 92 46.75 8.44 -0.85
CA PRO A 92 45.71 9.43 -0.52
C PRO A 92 44.53 9.34 -1.49
N SER A 93 43.31 9.46 -0.96
CA SER A 93 42.09 9.41 -1.77
C SER A 93 41.88 10.65 -2.65
N LEU A 94 42.47 11.79 -2.27
CA LEU A 94 42.28 13.13 -2.87
C LEU A 94 40.83 13.63 -2.87
N LEU A 95 39.91 12.92 -2.22
CA LEU A 95 38.48 13.29 -2.21
C LEU A 95 38.23 14.53 -1.35
N ASP A 96 39.03 14.75 -0.30
CA ASP A 96 38.92 15.91 0.58
C ASP A 96 39.21 17.24 -0.14
N ASP A 97 39.98 17.21 -1.24
CA ASP A 97 40.29 18.39 -2.04
C ASP A 97 39.18 18.76 -3.01
N TYR A 98 38.54 17.75 -3.64
CA TYR A 98 37.59 17.96 -4.74
C TYR A 98 36.12 17.97 -4.31
N VAL A 99 35.73 17.19 -3.30
CA VAL A 99 34.33 17.10 -2.84
C VAL A 99 33.80 18.45 -2.34
N PRO A 100 34.55 19.26 -1.56
CA PRO A 100 34.10 20.60 -1.17
C PRO A 100 33.85 21.51 -2.38
N GLN A 101 34.73 21.49 -3.38
CA GLN A 101 34.61 22.31 -4.60
C GLN A 101 33.40 21.90 -5.44
N ILE A 102 33.15 20.60 -5.57
CA ILE A 102 31.96 20.07 -6.26
C ILE A 102 30.68 20.45 -5.53
N THR A 103 30.69 20.40 -4.19
CA THR A 103 29.55 20.81 -3.36
C THR A 103 29.25 22.30 -3.51
N GLU A 104 30.29 23.14 -3.48
CA GLU A 104 30.16 24.58 -3.72
C GLU A 104 29.61 24.88 -5.12
N SER A 105 30.15 24.21 -6.15
CA SER A 105 29.68 24.33 -7.54
C SER A 105 28.22 23.90 -7.70
N TYR A 106 27.81 22.84 -6.98
CA TYR A 106 26.42 22.40 -6.96
C TYR A 106 25.49 23.46 -6.35
N ILE A 107 25.87 24.04 -5.21
CA ILE A 107 25.07 25.09 -4.54
C ILE A 107 24.95 26.31 -5.43
N LYS A 108 26.05 26.81 -6.00
CA LYS A 108 26.07 27.95 -6.94
C LYS A 108 25.17 27.70 -8.14
N SER A 109 25.31 26.54 -8.80
CA SER A 109 24.48 26.13 -9.94
C SER A 109 22.97 26.16 -9.62
N ARG A 110 22.57 25.70 -8.43
CA ARG A 110 21.16 25.73 -8.01
C ARG A 110 20.67 27.15 -7.76
N PHE A 111 21.50 28.03 -7.22
CA PHE A 111 21.15 29.43 -7.00
C PHE A 111 20.99 30.18 -8.32
N ASP A 112 21.92 29.98 -9.26
CA ASP A 112 21.88 30.58 -10.58
C ASP A 112 20.67 30.08 -11.38
N SER A 113 20.30 28.80 -11.24
CA SER A 113 19.10 28.24 -11.86
C SER A 113 17.82 28.95 -11.41
N VAL A 114 17.69 29.25 -10.11
CA VAL A 114 16.52 29.97 -9.57
C VAL A 114 16.51 31.44 -10.02
N GLN A 115 17.67 32.11 -10.02
CA GLN A 115 17.78 33.49 -10.49
C GLN A 115 17.44 33.62 -11.99
N ASN A 116 17.91 32.68 -12.81
CA ASN A 116 17.62 32.65 -14.24
C ASN A 116 16.13 32.38 -14.52
N ALA A 117 15.47 31.57 -13.70
CA ALA A 117 14.02 31.34 -13.80
C ALA A 117 13.20 32.58 -13.40
N GLY A 118 13.67 33.37 -12.42
CA GLY A 118 13.00 34.60 -11.98
C GLY A 118 12.99 35.74 -13.02
N ARG A 119 13.98 35.77 -13.93
CA ARG A 119 14.09 36.82 -14.98
C ARG A 119 12.95 36.86 -16.00
N PHE A 120 12.08 35.84 -16.04
CA PHE A 120 10.92 35.77 -16.94
C PHE A 120 9.61 36.28 -16.30
N SER A 121 9.63 36.78 -15.06
CA SER A 121 8.45 37.30 -14.36
C SER A 121 8.26 38.81 -14.57
N THR A 122 7.04 39.26 -14.87
CA THR A 122 6.69 40.64 -15.25
C THR A 122 6.58 41.63 -14.07
N SER A 123 6.65 41.16 -12.81
CA SER A 123 6.54 41.99 -11.60
C SER A 123 7.81 41.87 -10.74
N LYS A 124 8.59 42.96 -10.62
CA LYS A 124 9.88 42.98 -9.90
C LYS A 124 9.80 42.54 -8.43
N THR A 125 8.86 43.08 -7.65
CA THR A 125 8.82 42.83 -6.18
C THR A 125 8.34 41.42 -5.80
N SER A 126 7.36 40.87 -6.53
CA SER A 126 6.92 39.47 -6.34
C SER A 126 7.97 38.48 -6.89
N SER A 127 8.64 38.84 -8.00
CA SER A 127 9.72 38.04 -8.58
C SER A 127 10.89 37.84 -7.60
N ASP A 128 11.32 38.90 -6.91
CA ASP A 128 12.45 38.82 -5.98
C ASP A 128 12.17 37.88 -4.81
N LEU A 129 10.96 37.92 -4.24
CA LEU A 129 10.57 37.04 -3.15
C LEU A 129 10.45 35.57 -3.60
N THR A 130 9.87 35.31 -4.77
CA THR A 130 9.81 33.95 -5.33
C THR A 130 11.20 33.37 -5.58
N CYS A 131 12.17 34.20 -5.99
CA CYS A 131 13.56 33.81 -6.16
C CYS A 131 14.21 33.45 -4.83
N VAL A 132 14.04 34.29 -3.80
CA VAL A 132 14.56 34.01 -2.44
C VAL A 132 13.96 32.72 -1.88
N GLU A 133 12.64 32.53 -1.99
CA GLU A 133 11.97 31.30 -1.55
C GLU A 133 12.49 30.07 -2.29
N GLY A 134 12.76 30.18 -3.60
CA GLY A 134 13.36 29.12 -4.40
C GLY A 134 14.78 28.76 -3.96
N GLN A 135 15.61 29.76 -3.64
CA GLN A 135 16.97 29.55 -3.12
C GLN A 135 16.93 28.88 -1.73
N LEU A 136 16.06 29.36 -0.83
CA LEU A 136 15.84 28.78 0.48
C LEU A 136 15.34 27.33 0.40
N THR A 137 14.45 27.03 -0.55
CA THR A 137 13.95 25.66 -0.80
C THR A 137 15.11 24.70 -1.09
N TRP A 138 16.05 25.09 -1.96
CA TRP A 138 17.24 24.28 -2.25
C TRP A 138 18.14 24.12 -1.03
N LEU A 139 18.38 25.19 -0.27
CA LEU A 139 19.18 25.12 0.96
C LEU A 139 18.58 24.14 1.97
N ILE A 140 17.26 24.19 2.20
CA ILE A 140 16.59 23.30 3.15
C ILE A 140 16.69 21.84 2.69
N HIS A 141 16.53 21.56 1.39
CA HIS A 141 16.74 20.20 0.87
C HIS A 141 18.18 19.72 1.07
N ILE A 142 19.17 20.58 0.85
CA ILE A 142 20.58 20.25 1.06
C ILE A 142 20.84 19.97 2.55
N ILE A 143 20.36 20.83 3.44
CA ILE A 143 20.48 20.63 4.90
C ILE A 143 19.81 19.32 5.32
N GLY A 144 18.58 19.06 4.86
CA GLY A 144 17.88 17.80 5.13
C GLY A 144 18.63 16.58 4.61
N GLY A 145 19.27 16.69 3.44
CA GLY A 145 20.11 15.64 2.87
C GLY A 145 21.39 15.37 3.68
N ILE A 146 22.07 16.42 4.14
CA ILE A 146 23.25 16.34 5.02
C ILE A 146 22.90 15.58 6.30
N ILE A 147 21.81 16.00 6.96
CA ILE A 147 21.35 15.37 8.20
C ILE A 147 21.00 13.90 7.95
N ARG A 148 20.22 13.60 6.91
CA ARG A 148 19.86 12.21 6.58
C ARG A 148 21.08 11.32 6.33
N GLY A 149 22.13 11.84 5.70
CA GLY A 149 23.38 11.12 5.45
C GLY A 149 24.06 10.61 6.73
N ARG A 150 23.77 11.22 7.88
CA ARG A 150 24.30 10.79 9.18
C ARG A 150 23.80 9.43 9.64
N GLN A 151 22.65 8.97 9.14
CA GLN A 151 22.10 7.65 9.49
C GLN A 151 23.06 6.49 9.13
N SER A 152 23.93 6.68 8.13
CA SER A 152 24.89 5.68 7.66
C SER A 152 26.32 5.85 8.21
N SER A 153 26.59 6.89 9.00
CA SER A 153 27.93 7.21 9.52
C SER A 153 27.93 7.27 11.05
N SER A 154 29.00 6.84 11.72
CA SER A 154 29.17 7.06 13.16
C SER A 154 29.15 8.56 13.48
N THR A 155 28.19 9.03 14.28
CA THR A 155 28.08 10.43 14.69
C THR A 155 29.25 10.81 15.62
N SER A 156 30.03 11.80 15.19
CA SER A 156 31.02 12.49 16.02
C SER A 156 30.37 13.74 16.63
N GLU A 157 30.78 14.13 17.84
CA GLU A 157 30.28 15.34 18.52
C GLU A 157 30.42 16.61 17.66
N ILE A 158 31.50 16.71 16.87
CA ILE A 158 31.73 17.85 15.96
C ILE A 158 30.63 17.92 14.87
N HIS A 159 30.20 16.77 14.38
CA HIS A 159 29.16 16.70 13.37
C HIS A 159 27.81 17.13 13.94
N GLU A 160 27.50 16.76 15.18
CA GLU A 160 26.29 17.23 15.87
C GLU A 160 26.25 18.75 16.05
N VAL A 161 27.39 19.41 16.32
CA VAL A 161 27.44 20.88 16.40
C VAL A 161 27.07 21.51 15.05
N ILE A 162 27.67 21.00 13.96
CA ILE A 162 27.42 21.51 12.60
C ILE A 162 25.95 21.29 12.21
N ASP A 163 25.43 20.10 12.48
CA ASP A 163 24.04 19.76 12.19
C ASP A 163 23.08 20.66 13.01
N GLY A 164 23.48 21.05 14.23
CA GLY A 164 22.78 22.02 15.09
C GLY A 164 22.78 23.44 14.53
N ASP A 165 23.93 23.93 14.05
CA ASP A 165 24.04 25.24 13.40
C ASP A 165 23.16 25.32 12.15
N LEU A 166 23.18 24.28 11.30
CA LEU A 166 22.38 24.21 10.09
C LEU A 166 20.88 24.12 10.40
N ALA A 167 20.49 23.25 11.33
CA ALA A 167 19.10 23.10 11.76
C ALA A 167 18.56 24.39 12.39
N ALA A 168 19.35 25.11 13.19
CA ALA A 168 18.96 26.39 13.77
C ALA A 168 18.52 27.40 12.72
N ARG A 169 19.19 27.46 11.56
CA ARG A 169 18.80 28.36 10.44
C ARG A 169 17.43 27.99 9.86
N VAL A 170 17.14 26.70 9.73
CA VAL A 170 15.82 26.24 9.26
C VAL A 170 14.73 26.59 10.27
N PHE A 171 14.99 26.40 11.57
CA PHE A 171 14.04 26.77 12.63
C PHE A 171 13.80 28.28 12.72
N GLN A 172 14.84 29.12 12.55
CA GLN A 172 14.69 30.58 12.46
C GLN A 172 13.83 30.98 11.26
N LEU A 173 14.03 30.34 10.11
CA LEU A 173 13.24 30.63 8.91
C LEU A 173 11.75 30.32 9.12
N ILE A 174 11.42 29.22 9.80
CA ILE A 174 10.02 28.86 10.10
C ILE A 174 9.31 29.97 10.88
N GLN A 175 9.98 30.59 11.86
CA GLN A 175 9.43 31.68 12.67
C GLN A 175 9.07 32.91 11.82
N VAL A 176 9.88 33.21 10.80
CA VAL A 176 9.67 34.36 9.90
C VAL A 176 8.63 34.06 8.83
N MET A 177 8.67 32.85 8.26
CA MET A 177 7.88 32.47 7.10
C MET A 177 6.37 32.48 7.35
N ASP A 178 5.94 32.20 8.59
CA ASP A 178 4.53 32.19 8.98
C ASP A 178 4.11 33.50 9.70
N SER A 179 4.88 34.59 9.57
CA SER A 179 4.61 35.92 10.14
C SER A 179 4.33 36.99 9.05
N GLY A 180 3.39 37.92 9.30
CA GLY A 180 3.16 39.10 8.45
C GLY A 180 1.74 39.31 7.88
N VAL A 181 1.50 40.49 7.27
CA VAL A 181 0.17 41.02 6.90
C VAL A 181 -0.40 40.44 5.58
N HIS A 182 0.44 39.93 4.67
CA HIS A 182 0.00 39.40 3.37
C HIS A 182 -0.10 37.87 3.30
N ILE A 183 -0.05 37.19 4.45
CA ILE A 183 0.23 35.75 4.49
C ILE A 183 -0.86 34.89 3.85
N GLU A 184 -2.13 35.31 3.94
CA GLU A 184 -3.25 34.53 3.42
C GLU A 184 -3.21 34.40 1.90
N ALA A 185 -2.74 35.43 1.19
CA ALA A 185 -2.55 35.37 -0.26
C ALA A 185 -1.38 34.47 -0.65
N ARG A 186 -0.33 34.37 0.19
CA ARG A 186 0.90 33.62 -0.12
C ARG A 186 0.73 32.11 -0.09
N TYR A 187 -0.20 31.56 0.69
CA TYR A 187 -0.45 30.12 0.72
C TYR A 187 -0.98 29.58 -0.63
N ASN A 188 -1.46 30.44 -1.52
CA ASN A 188 -1.81 30.08 -2.89
C ASN A 188 -0.62 30.13 -3.87
N GLU A 189 0.52 30.68 -3.46
CA GLU A 189 1.71 30.76 -4.31
C GLU A 189 2.53 29.47 -4.32
N ARG A 190 2.94 29.05 -5.51
CA ARG A 190 3.71 27.82 -5.70
C ARG A 190 5.09 27.86 -5.07
N SER A 191 5.73 29.04 -4.98
CA SER A 191 7.04 29.20 -4.34
C SER A 191 6.96 28.92 -2.83
N LYS A 192 5.93 29.45 -2.15
CA LYS A 192 5.66 29.17 -0.74
C LYS A 192 5.33 27.70 -0.50
N GLN A 193 4.51 27.08 -1.36
CA GLN A 193 4.19 25.65 -1.26
C GLN A 193 5.44 24.77 -1.36
N ARG A 194 6.35 25.07 -2.30
CA ARG A 194 7.64 24.38 -2.44
C ARG A 194 8.52 24.54 -1.19
N LEU A 195 8.55 25.74 -0.62
CA LEU A 195 9.31 26.01 0.60
C LEU A 195 8.76 25.21 1.79
N ASP A 196 7.44 25.14 1.96
CA ASP A 196 6.81 24.32 3.00
C ASP A 196 7.07 22.82 2.78
N LEU A 197 7.04 22.32 1.54
CA LEU A 197 7.41 20.93 1.21
C LEU A 197 8.86 20.63 1.60
N ALA A 198 9.79 21.54 1.33
CA ALA A 198 11.18 21.37 1.74
C ALA A 198 11.32 21.30 3.26
N ILE A 199 10.57 22.11 4.01
CA ILE A 199 10.55 22.08 5.47
C ILE A 199 9.98 20.75 5.99
N LEU A 200 8.91 20.22 5.38
CA LEU A 200 8.35 18.92 5.74
C LEU A 200 9.37 17.80 5.52
N ILE A 201 10.09 17.81 4.39
CA ILE A 201 11.16 16.84 4.10
C ILE A 201 12.32 16.99 5.08
N PHE A 202 12.70 18.23 5.44
CA PHE A 202 13.67 18.48 6.49
C PHE A 202 13.23 17.87 7.82
N PHE A 203 11.97 18.06 8.25
CA PHE A 203 11.46 17.44 9.48
C PHE A 203 11.49 15.91 9.43
N GLN A 204 11.12 15.29 8.31
CA GLN A 204 11.21 13.84 8.14
C GLN A 204 12.66 13.35 8.33
N ASN A 205 13.62 14.04 7.72
CA ASN A 205 15.05 13.69 7.82
C ASN A 205 15.62 13.95 9.21
N PHE A 206 15.36 15.13 9.77
CA PHE A 206 15.79 15.52 11.12
C PHE A 206 15.28 14.52 12.16
N ARG A 207 13.99 14.17 12.06
CA ARG A 207 13.38 13.22 12.98
C ARG A 207 14.04 11.85 12.91
N ARG A 208 14.27 11.30 11.72
CA ARG A 208 14.87 9.96 11.57
C ARG A 208 16.23 9.82 12.24
N VAL A 209 16.97 10.91 12.40
CA VAL A 209 18.31 10.93 12.99
C VAL A 209 18.27 11.34 14.46
N TYR A 210 17.48 12.35 14.83
CA TYR A 210 17.55 13.01 16.13
C TYR A 210 16.29 12.92 17.00
N VAL A 211 15.18 12.37 16.49
CA VAL A 211 13.89 12.31 17.19
C VAL A 211 13.24 10.93 17.05
N GLY A 212 13.43 10.06 18.05
CA GLY A 212 12.81 8.73 18.11
C GLY A 212 13.41 7.86 19.22
N ASP A 213 12.82 6.69 19.46
CA ASP A 213 13.10 5.85 20.63
C ASP A 213 14.58 5.46 20.81
N GLN A 214 15.37 5.37 19.73
CA GLN A 214 16.82 5.10 19.79
C GLN A 214 17.70 6.36 19.86
N ALA A 215 17.21 7.51 19.40
CA ALA A 215 17.97 8.78 19.32
C ALA A 215 17.92 9.60 20.63
N MET A 216 17.08 9.21 21.59
CA MET A 216 16.87 9.95 22.85
C MET A 216 18.13 10.05 23.74
N HIS A 217 19.16 9.22 23.49
CA HIS A 217 20.36 9.16 24.31
C HIS A 217 21.65 9.62 23.60
N SER A 218 21.60 9.95 22.30
CA SER A 218 22.77 10.04 21.44
C SER A 218 22.94 11.38 20.72
N SER A 219 22.35 12.49 21.20
CA SER A 219 22.39 13.78 20.47
C SER A 219 22.53 15.00 21.39
N LYS A 220 23.33 14.87 22.46
CA LYS A 220 23.46 15.92 23.49
C LYS A 220 24.03 17.22 22.93
N GLN A 221 25.01 17.12 22.03
CA GLN A 221 25.73 18.30 21.55
C GLN A 221 24.89 19.09 20.54
N LEU A 222 24.05 18.40 19.76
CA LEU A 222 23.05 19.02 18.89
C LEU A 222 22.08 19.90 19.69
N TYR A 223 21.45 19.34 20.73
CA TYR A 223 20.45 20.07 21.52
C TYR A 223 21.06 21.18 22.37
N LEU A 224 22.31 21.04 22.83
CA LEU A 224 23.04 22.14 23.45
C LEU A 224 23.16 23.32 22.49
N ARG A 225 23.61 23.05 21.26
CA ARG A 225 23.80 24.09 20.24
C ARG A 225 22.50 24.75 19.79
N LEU A 226 21.45 23.95 19.60
CA LEU A 226 20.11 24.45 19.31
C LEU A 226 19.53 25.26 20.47
N GLY A 227 19.80 24.86 21.71
CA GLY A 227 19.46 25.62 22.92
C GLY A 227 20.07 27.02 22.91
N GLU A 228 21.35 27.15 22.56
CA GLU A 228 22.06 28.43 22.47
C GLU A 228 21.53 29.35 21.37
N LEU A 229 21.23 28.80 20.18
CA LEU A 229 20.91 29.61 19.00
C LEU A 229 19.44 29.96 18.85
N VAL A 230 18.55 29.05 19.25
CA VAL A 230 17.10 29.14 18.99
C VAL A 230 16.25 28.77 20.20
N GLY A 231 16.86 28.47 21.35
CA GLY A 231 16.15 28.10 22.58
C GLY A 231 15.55 26.69 22.56
N LEU A 232 15.98 25.82 21.63
CA LEU A 232 15.45 24.46 21.50
C LEU A 232 16.31 23.49 22.30
N GLN A 233 16.02 23.39 23.59
CA GLN A 233 16.83 22.66 24.57
C GLN A 233 16.63 21.14 24.53
N ASP A 234 15.50 20.67 24.00
CA ASP A 234 15.19 19.25 23.92
C ASP A 234 14.31 18.89 22.71
N HIS A 235 14.17 17.59 22.51
CA HIS A 235 13.35 17.00 21.46
C HIS A 235 11.84 17.28 21.62
N VAL A 236 11.33 17.53 22.82
CA VAL A 236 9.91 17.84 23.07
C VAL A 236 9.58 19.23 22.50
N VAL A 237 10.46 20.21 22.73
CA VAL A 237 10.30 21.55 22.15
C VAL A 237 10.38 21.49 20.62
N VAL A 238 11.30 20.70 20.06
CA VAL A 238 11.38 20.48 18.60
C VAL A 238 10.10 19.83 18.07
N LEU A 239 9.60 18.77 18.73
CA LEU A 239 8.33 18.13 18.37
C LEU A 239 7.17 19.12 18.40
N ASN A 240 7.12 20.02 19.38
CA ASN A 240 6.10 21.05 19.45
C ASN A 240 6.13 21.97 18.22
N ILE A 241 7.30 22.42 17.78
CA ILE A 241 7.44 23.24 16.55
C ILE A 241 6.96 22.47 15.32
N ILE A 242 7.34 21.19 15.19
CA ILE A 242 6.92 20.35 14.06
C ILE A 242 5.39 20.23 14.03
N VAL A 243 4.75 19.97 15.18
CA VAL A 243 3.28 19.86 15.27
C VAL A 243 2.61 21.21 15.05
N GLN A 244 3.15 22.31 15.57
CA GLN A 244 2.63 23.66 15.30
C GLN A 244 2.67 23.99 13.82
N LYS A 245 3.74 23.59 13.12
CA LYS A 245 3.85 23.75 11.68
C LYS A 245 2.86 22.88 10.93
N ILE A 246 2.66 21.62 11.34
CA ILE A 246 1.59 20.75 10.82
C ILE A 246 0.23 21.41 11.00
N ALA A 247 -0.09 21.90 12.19
CA ALA A 247 -1.35 22.57 12.49
C ALA A 247 -1.55 23.81 11.60
N THR A 248 -0.50 24.62 11.43
CA THR A 248 -0.53 25.82 10.58
C THR A 248 -0.78 25.45 9.12
N ASN A 249 -0.07 24.48 8.58
CA ASN A 249 -0.27 24.02 7.20
C ASN A 249 -1.70 23.52 6.99
N LEU A 250 -2.24 22.69 7.89
CA LEU A 250 -3.60 22.17 7.78
C LEU A 250 -4.69 23.25 7.97
N LYS A 251 -4.41 24.30 8.75
CA LYS A 251 -5.33 25.44 8.93
C LYS A 251 -5.36 26.37 7.71
N ARG A 252 -4.23 26.52 7.01
CA ARG A 252 -4.04 27.54 5.97
C ARG A 252 -4.19 26.99 4.55
N TYR A 253 -3.72 25.78 4.28
CA TYR A 253 -3.85 25.16 2.96
C TYR A 253 -5.23 24.55 2.77
N ARG A 254 -5.97 25.06 1.78
CA ARG A 254 -7.28 24.53 1.37
C ARG A 254 -7.17 23.58 0.17
N GLN A 255 -6.50 24.00 -0.90
CA GLN A 255 -6.53 23.33 -2.22
C GLN A 255 -5.22 22.64 -2.63
N SER A 256 -4.12 22.80 -1.86
CA SER A 256 -2.82 22.20 -2.20
C SER A 256 -2.74 20.75 -1.72
N ASP A 257 -3.21 19.81 -2.54
CA ASP A 257 -3.23 18.38 -2.22
C ASP A 257 -1.85 17.80 -1.89
N GLU A 258 -0.80 18.30 -2.54
CA GLU A 258 0.58 17.89 -2.32
C GLU A 258 1.06 18.27 -0.91
N VAL A 259 0.92 19.54 -0.53
CA VAL A 259 1.34 20.03 0.80
C VAL A 259 0.52 19.38 1.91
N ILE A 260 -0.80 19.28 1.73
CA ILE A 260 -1.69 18.63 2.71
C ILE A 260 -1.32 17.15 2.85
N GLY A 261 -1.10 16.45 1.73
CA GLY A 261 -0.72 15.05 1.71
C GLY A 261 0.58 14.79 2.48
N GLU A 262 1.65 15.53 2.17
CA GLU A 262 2.94 15.40 2.85
C GLU A 262 2.87 15.83 4.33
N THR A 263 2.09 16.86 4.65
CA THR A 263 1.86 17.30 6.04
C THR A 263 1.20 16.20 6.87
N LEU A 264 0.15 15.56 6.31
CA LEU A 264 -0.54 14.45 6.98
C LEU A 264 0.31 13.18 7.04
N ALA A 265 1.14 12.91 6.02
CA ALA A 265 2.08 11.81 6.04
C ALA A 265 3.10 11.98 7.19
N LEU A 266 3.70 13.16 7.34
CA LEU A 266 4.58 13.46 8.46
C LEU A 266 3.84 13.30 9.81
N PHE A 267 2.62 13.80 9.93
CA PHE A 267 1.84 13.68 11.16
C PHE A 267 1.52 12.21 11.50
N GLN A 268 1.14 11.42 10.49
CA GLN A 268 0.89 9.99 10.64
C GLN A 268 2.14 9.24 11.07
N GLU A 269 3.28 9.53 10.44
CA GLU A 269 4.56 8.96 10.84
C GLU A 269 4.87 9.30 12.30
N LEU A 270 4.62 10.54 12.74
CA LEU A 270 4.88 10.99 14.12
C LEU A 270 4.01 10.23 15.13
N ALA A 271 2.73 10.02 14.80
CA ALA A 271 1.78 9.25 15.59
C ALA A 271 1.95 7.72 15.48
N ALA A 272 2.91 7.25 14.67
CA ALA A 272 3.03 5.82 14.38
C ALA A 272 3.61 4.99 15.54
N GLY A 273 4.50 5.56 16.35
CA GLY A 273 5.11 4.88 17.50
C GLY A 273 4.30 5.10 18.78
N TYR A 274 4.31 4.11 19.68
CA TYR A 274 3.57 4.20 20.94
C TYR A 274 4.16 5.26 21.89
N MET A 275 5.48 5.26 22.09
CA MET A 275 6.15 6.24 22.96
C MET A 275 6.09 7.65 22.36
N SER A 276 6.44 7.81 21.09
CA SER A 276 6.30 9.08 20.36
C SER A 276 4.87 9.61 20.39
N GLY A 277 3.86 8.76 20.19
CA GLY A 277 2.45 9.15 20.28
C GLY A 277 2.04 9.64 21.67
N LYS A 278 2.49 8.98 22.75
CA LYS A 278 2.26 9.45 24.12
C LYS A 278 2.92 10.79 24.40
N MET A 279 4.06 11.06 23.80
CA MET A 279 4.73 12.37 23.93
C MET A 279 3.97 13.45 23.17
N LEU A 280 3.48 13.15 21.97
CA LEU A 280 2.64 14.06 21.19
C LEU A 280 1.40 14.51 21.97
N LEU A 281 0.76 13.60 22.71
CA LEU A 281 -0.41 13.91 23.53
C LEU A 281 -0.14 14.91 24.68
N LYS A 282 1.12 15.11 25.07
CA LYS A 282 1.49 16.15 26.04
C LYS A 282 1.53 17.55 25.43
N LEU A 283 1.50 17.66 24.11
CA LEU A 283 1.62 18.94 23.40
C LEU A 283 0.24 19.58 23.23
N ASP A 284 0.12 20.85 23.61
CA ASP A 284 -1.12 21.62 23.48
C ASP A 284 -1.61 21.69 22.03
N ALA A 285 -0.68 21.76 21.06
CA ALA A 285 -1.02 21.77 19.64
C ALA A 285 -1.74 20.49 19.21
N VAL A 286 -1.36 19.31 19.73
CA VAL A 286 -2.04 18.03 19.44
C VAL A 286 -3.41 17.99 20.10
N ASN A 287 -3.50 18.40 21.36
CA ASN A 287 -4.77 18.47 22.08
C ASN A 287 -5.74 19.45 21.42
N PHE A 288 -5.24 20.57 20.89
CA PHE A 288 -6.01 21.50 20.08
C PHE A 288 -6.58 20.84 18.84
N ILE A 289 -5.75 20.12 18.05
CA ILE A 289 -6.21 19.43 16.83
C ILE A 289 -7.26 18.37 17.20
N LEU A 290 -7.03 17.57 18.25
CA LEU A 290 -7.99 16.55 18.70
C LEU A 290 -9.33 17.16 19.14
N GLY A 291 -9.32 18.32 19.79
CA GLY A 291 -10.53 19.02 20.22
C GLY A 291 -11.27 19.77 19.10
N HIS A 292 -10.58 20.14 18.02
CA HIS A 292 -11.09 21.06 16.99
C HIS A 292 -10.91 20.53 15.57
N HIS A 293 -11.19 19.25 15.34
CA HIS A 293 -10.91 18.54 14.07
C HIS A 293 -11.99 18.72 12.98
N THR A 294 -12.80 19.79 13.03
CA THR A 294 -13.89 20.06 12.06
C THR A 294 -13.44 20.99 10.93
N LYS A 295 -14.28 21.11 9.90
CA LYS A 295 -14.05 22.02 8.76
C LYS A 295 -13.97 23.50 9.16
N ASP A 296 -14.50 23.87 10.34
CA ASP A 296 -14.45 25.23 10.86
C ASP A 296 -13.02 25.66 11.22
N PHE A 297 -12.18 24.68 11.58
CA PHE A 297 -10.78 24.89 11.93
C PHE A 297 -9.81 24.43 10.84
N PHE A 298 -10.21 23.46 10.02
CA PHE A 298 -9.39 22.86 8.98
C PHE A 298 -10.11 22.91 7.62
N PRO A 299 -9.91 23.98 6.83
CA PRO A 299 -10.67 24.23 5.59
C PRO A 299 -10.53 23.14 4.52
N PHE A 300 -9.42 22.40 4.50
CA PHE A 300 -9.21 21.31 3.53
C PHE A 300 -10.23 20.17 3.66
N LEU A 301 -10.93 20.06 4.81
CA LEU A 301 -11.97 19.05 5.02
C LEU A 301 -13.24 19.31 4.19
N ASP A 302 -13.42 20.53 3.69
CA ASP A 302 -14.53 20.96 2.84
C ASP A 302 -14.27 20.68 1.35
N GLU A 303 -13.02 20.39 0.97
CA GLU A 303 -12.62 20.18 -0.44
C GLU A 303 -12.84 18.74 -0.93
N PHE A 304 -13.56 18.60 -2.05
CA PHE A 304 -13.95 17.30 -2.60
C PHE A 304 -12.85 16.58 -3.38
N GLY A 305 -11.83 17.31 -3.86
CA GLY A 305 -10.68 16.71 -4.56
C GLY A 305 -9.83 15.81 -3.65
N SER A 306 -9.77 16.14 -2.35
CA SER A 306 -8.79 15.58 -1.41
C SER A 306 -9.36 14.57 -0.40
N THR A 307 -10.41 13.83 -0.75
CA THR A 307 -11.10 12.93 0.20
C THR A 307 -10.21 11.84 0.82
N ARG A 308 -9.04 11.55 0.22
CA ARG A 308 -8.03 10.65 0.80
C ARG A 308 -7.33 11.27 2.00
N ASN A 309 -7.00 12.56 1.92
CA ASN A 309 -6.35 13.30 3.00
C ASN A 309 -7.26 13.39 4.22
N ARG A 310 -8.58 13.56 4.02
CA ARG A 310 -9.58 13.48 5.10
C ARG A 310 -9.56 12.15 5.85
N THR A 311 -9.57 11.01 5.14
CA THR A 311 -9.43 9.69 5.80
C THR A 311 -8.12 9.57 6.56
N LEU A 312 -7.01 10.07 6.00
CA LEU A 312 -5.71 10.00 6.65
C LEU A 312 -5.63 10.85 7.92
N PHE A 313 -6.23 12.04 7.90
CA PHE A 313 -6.34 12.91 9.06
C PHE A 313 -7.07 12.22 10.22
N TYR A 314 -8.27 11.70 10.00
CA TYR A 314 -9.01 10.97 11.05
C TYR A 314 -8.36 9.66 11.46
N PHE A 315 -7.62 9.00 10.56
CA PHE A 315 -6.81 7.84 10.93
C PHE A 315 -5.70 8.22 11.92
N THR A 316 -4.96 9.29 11.64
CA THR A 316 -3.90 9.78 12.53
C THR A 316 -4.46 10.25 13.89
N LEU A 317 -5.57 10.99 13.89
CA LEU A 317 -6.23 11.43 15.12
C LEU A 317 -6.79 10.26 15.92
N GLY A 318 -7.42 9.29 15.27
CA GLY A 318 -7.90 8.08 15.93
C GLY A 318 -6.77 7.33 16.62
N ARG A 319 -5.58 7.24 16.00
CA ARG A 319 -4.42 6.58 16.62
C ARG A 319 -4.00 7.26 17.90
N LEU A 320 -3.97 8.59 17.93
CA LEU A 320 -3.64 9.36 19.13
C LEU A 320 -4.73 9.26 20.19
N LEU A 321 -5.99 9.37 19.80
CA LEU A 321 -7.16 9.25 20.68
C LEU A 321 -7.15 7.92 21.45
N PHE A 322 -6.88 6.82 20.76
CA PHE A 322 -6.89 5.48 21.32
C PHE A 322 -5.63 5.13 22.15
N MET A 323 -4.66 6.02 22.30
CA MET A 323 -3.49 5.77 23.18
C MET A 323 -3.78 6.02 24.67
N GLU A 324 -4.79 6.83 24.98
CA GLU A 324 -5.15 7.16 26.37
C GLU A 324 -6.35 6.34 26.89
N ASP A 325 -6.96 5.50 26.04
CA ASP A 325 -8.04 4.54 26.37
C ASP A 325 -9.17 5.10 27.25
N SER A 326 -9.50 6.39 27.08
CA SER A 326 -10.52 7.11 27.87
C SER A 326 -11.86 7.24 27.13
N PRO A 327 -12.96 6.65 27.64
CA PRO A 327 -14.29 6.78 27.04
C PRO A 327 -14.82 8.21 26.99
N SER A 328 -14.45 9.07 27.95
CA SER A 328 -14.89 10.47 27.96
C SER A 328 -14.23 11.28 26.84
N LYS A 329 -12.94 11.06 26.61
CA LYS A 329 -12.21 11.67 25.47
C LYS A 329 -12.78 11.18 24.15
N PHE A 330 -13.11 9.90 24.04
CA PHE A 330 -13.80 9.36 22.87
C PHE A 330 -15.15 10.06 22.61
N LYS A 331 -16.00 10.18 23.64
CA LYS A 331 -17.29 10.88 23.53
C LYS A 331 -17.14 12.34 23.09
N ALA A 332 -16.18 13.06 23.66
CA ALA A 332 -15.89 14.44 23.26
C ALA A 332 -15.42 14.52 21.80
N PHE A 333 -14.56 13.59 21.38
CA PHE A 333 -14.06 13.52 20.00
C PHE A 333 -15.18 13.22 18.99
N VAL A 334 -16.10 12.30 19.29
CA VAL A 334 -17.19 11.96 18.34
C VAL A 334 -18.37 12.92 18.36
N ALA A 335 -18.43 13.88 19.28
CA ALA A 335 -19.56 14.80 19.40
C ALA A 335 -19.85 15.62 18.12
N PRO A 336 -18.85 16.14 17.35
CA PRO A 336 -19.12 16.77 16.07
C PRO A 336 -19.65 15.80 15.01
N LEU A 337 -19.16 14.56 14.99
CA LEU A 337 -19.64 13.49 14.08
C LEU A 337 -21.08 13.10 14.41
N GLN A 338 -21.42 13.04 15.71
CA GLN A 338 -22.78 12.80 16.20
C GLN A 338 -23.76 13.84 15.66
N LYS A 339 -23.38 15.12 15.63
CA LYS A 339 -24.23 16.19 15.06
C LYS A 339 -24.52 15.96 13.59
N VAL A 340 -23.54 15.45 12.82
CA VAL A 340 -23.74 15.13 11.39
C VAL A 340 -24.68 13.93 11.24
N PHE A 341 -24.57 12.90 12.08
CA PHE A 341 -25.53 11.79 12.10
C PHE A 341 -26.96 12.28 12.35
N MET A 342 -27.18 13.05 13.42
CA MET A 342 -28.51 13.57 13.76
C MET A 342 -29.09 14.43 12.61
N MET A 343 -28.27 15.32 12.02
CA MET A 343 -28.67 16.12 10.87
C MET A 343 -29.10 15.26 9.66
N LEU A 344 -28.39 14.17 9.37
CA LEU A 344 -28.71 13.27 8.25
C LEU A 344 -29.94 12.40 8.54
N GLU A 345 -30.15 12.01 9.79
CA GLU A 345 -31.28 11.19 10.22
C GLU A 345 -32.59 11.99 10.20
N GLU A 346 -32.56 13.24 10.67
CA GLU A 346 -33.71 14.16 10.69
C GLU A 346 -34.08 14.71 9.30
N MET A 347 -33.16 14.64 8.33
CA MET A 347 -33.36 15.18 6.99
C MET A 347 -34.57 14.51 6.28
N ALA A 348 -35.45 15.30 5.68
CA ALA A 348 -36.59 14.78 4.92
C ALA A 348 -36.16 14.10 3.61
N ASP A 349 -36.95 13.14 3.14
CA ASP A 349 -36.65 12.37 1.93
C ASP A 349 -36.52 13.22 0.66
N SER A 350 -37.28 14.32 0.55
CA SER A 350 -37.20 15.25 -0.59
C SER A 350 -35.86 16.00 -0.67
N GLY A 351 -35.25 16.29 0.48
CA GLY A 351 -33.97 17.00 0.59
C GLY A 351 -32.75 16.09 0.59
N PHE A 352 -32.94 14.77 0.65
CA PHE A 352 -31.85 13.81 0.83
C PHE A 352 -30.90 13.70 -0.38
N ARG A 353 -31.32 14.20 -1.55
CA ARG A 353 -30.49 14.28 -2.77
C ARG A 353 -29.79 15.63 -2.98
N SER A 354 -29.83 16.52 -1.99
CA SER A 354 -29.14 17.81 -2.03
C SER A 354 -27.61 17.66 -2.05
N ASN A 355 -26.91 18.67 -2.56
CA ASN A 355 -25.45 18.68 -2.57
C ASN A 355 -24.91 18.72 -1.14
N GLU A 356 -25.55 19.45 -0.23
CA GLU A 356 -25.16 19.56 1.17
C GLU A 356 -25.16 18.18 1.85
N VAL A 357 -26.21 17.39 1.63
CA VAL A 357 -26.33 16.01 2.15
C VAL A 357 -25.28 15.10 1.50
N LYS A 358 -25.08 15.20 0.18
CA LYS A 358 -24.03 14.46 -0.54
C LYS A 358 -22.67 14.67 0.11
N CYS A 359 -22.30 15.93 0.34
CA CYS A 359 -21.02 16.33 0.93
C CYS A 359 -20.89 15.85 2.38
N ALA A 360 -21.95 15.97 3.17
CA ALA A 360 -22.00 15.49 4.54
C ALA A 360 -21.82 13.96 4.63
N ILE A 361 -22.49 13.18 3.79
CA ILE A 361 -22.35 11.71 3.75
C ILE A 361 -20.92 11.32 3.36
N ILE A 362 -20.38 11.89 2.26
CA ILE A 362 -19.01 11.59 1.81
C ILE A 362 -18.02 11.88 2.93
N GLY A 363 -18.17 13.03 3.59
CA GLY A 363 -17.34 13.42 4.71
C GLY A 363 -17.42 12.45 5.88
N LEU A 364 -18.63 12.18 6.37
CA LEU A 364 -18.88 11.29 7.50
C LEU A 364 -18.30 9.88 7.25
N MET A 365 -18.54 9.30 6.06
CA MET A 365 -18.03 7.95 5.75
C MET A 365 -16.50 7.92 5.70
N ARG A 366 -15.85 9.01 5.28
CA ARG A 366 -14.38 9.11 5.25
C ARG A 366 -13.79 9.26 6.64
N ASP A 367 -14.47 10.01 7.51
CA ASP A 367 -14.07 10.25 8.90
C ASP A 367 -14.19 8.96 9.71
N LEU A 368 -15.35 8.30 9.61
CA LEU A 368 -15.60 7.00 10.23
C LEU A 368 -14.60 5.95 9.75
N ARG A 369 -14.33 5.89 8.45
CA ARG A 369 -13.31 4.98 7.92
C ARG A 369 -11.94 5.24 8.53
N GLY A 370 -11.51 6.51 8.64
CA GLY A 370 -10.25 6.87 9.28
C GLY A 370 -10.20 6.44 10.75
N LEU A 371 -11.25 6.79 11.51
CA LEU A 371 -11.36 6.44 12.92
C LEU A 371 -11.36 4.92 13.16
N THR A 372 -12.14 4.17 12.39
CA THR A 372 -12.18 2.70 12.45
C THR A 372 -10.87 2.07 11.99
N MET A 373 -10.13 2.69 11.06
CA MET A 373 -8.79 2.24 10.71
C MET A 373 -7.83 2.32 11.92
N ALA A 374 -8.05 3.22 12.87
CA ALA A 374 -7.19 3.38 14.04
C ALA A 374 -7.45 2.38 15.17
N THR A 375 -8.59 1.69 15.17
CA THR A 375 -8.89 0.68 16.21
C THR A 375 -8.08 -0.59 15.96
N ASN A 376 -7.20 -0.94 16.90
CA ASN A 376 -6.34 -2.13 16.82
C ASN A 376 -6.59 -3.13 17.98
N SER A 377 -7.53 -2.82 18.87
CA SER A 377 -7.87 -3.65 20.02
C SER A 377 -9.39 -3.83 20.12
N ARG A 378 -9.81 -4.91 20.80
CA ARG A 378 -11.21 -5.16 21.11
C ARG A 378 -11.89 -3.97 21.81
N ARG A 379 -11.19 -3.34 22.76
CA ARG A 379 -11.71 -2.19 23.53
C ARG A 379 -11.96 -0.97 22.65
N THR A 380 -10.99 -0.61 21.81
CA THR A 380 -11.09 0.56 20.93
C THR A 380 -12.14 0.36 19.84
N TYR A 381 -12.24 -0.86 19.28
CA TYR A 381 -13.32 -1.22 18.39
C TYR A 381 -14.69 -1.18 19.09
N GLY A 382 -14.78 -1.71 20.31
CA GLY A 382 -15.99 -1.70 21.14
C GLY A 382 -16.56 -0.29 21.32
N LEU A 383 -15.71 0.71 21.63
CA LEU A 383 -16.15 2.10 21.75
C LEU A 383 -16.84 2.63 20.47
N VAL A 384 -16.30 2.30 19.30
CA VAL A 384 -16.87 2.71 18.01
C VAL A 384 -18.14 1.91 17.69
N PHE A 385 -18.13 0.61 17.97
CA PHE A 385 -19.27 -0.27 17.74
C PHE A 385 -20.48 0.11 18.60
N ASP A 386 -20.28 0.30 19.90
CA ASP A 386 -21.33 0.67 20.86
C ASP A 386 -21.89 2.07 20.60
N TRP A 387 -21.10 2.94 19.97
CA TRP A 387 -21.55 4.26 19.54
C TRP A 387 -22.44 4.20 18.29
N LEU A 388 -22.07 3.38 17.31
CA LEU A 388 -22.79 3.28 16.03
C LEU A 388 -24.04 2.38 16.12
N TYR A 389 -23.93 1.23 16.78
CA TYR A 389 -24.98 0.25 16.88
C TYR A 389 -25.77 0.42 18.20
N PRO A 390 -27.11 0.36 18.18
CA PRO A 390 -28.00 0.20 17.02
C PRO A 390 -28.48 1.53 16.41
N THR A 391 -28.13 2.67 17.01
CA THR A 391 -28.75 3.96 16.74
C THR A 391 -28.59 4.43 15.29
N HIS A 392 -27.39 4.31 14.73
CA HIS A 392 -27.01 4.97 13.47
C HIS A 392 -26.92 4.01 12.27
N VAL A 393 -27.03 2.70 12.48
CA VAL A 393 -26.82 1.70 11.41
C VAL A 393 -27.90 1.72 10.33
N SER A 394 -29.11 2.19 10.66
CA SER A 394 -30.24 2.33 9.72
C SER A 394 -29.96 3.37 8.63
N LEU A 395 -29.15 4.40 8.96
CA LEU A 395 -28.76 5.44 8.01
C LEU A 395 -27.99 4.88 6.82
N PHE A 396 -27.17 3.84 7.01
CA PHE A 396 -26.39 3.24 5.91
C PHE A 396 -27.29 2.65 4.83
N VAL A 397 -28.34 1.93 5.22
CA VAL A 397 -29.34 1.37 4.29
C VAL A 397 -30.11 2.49 3.58
N ARG A 398 -30.50 3.54 4.32
CA ARG A 398 -31.17 4.72 3.75
C ARG A 398 -30.30 5.42 2.70
N ILE A 399 -29.00 5.58 2.95
CA ILE A 399 -28.06 6.17 1.98
C ILE A 399 -28.01 5.32 0.72
N ILE A 400 -27.88 4.00 0.85
CA ILE A 400 -27.83 3.07 -0.28
C ILE A 400 -29.10 3.22 -1.14
N GLN A 401 -30.28 3.18 -0.52
CA GLN A 401 -31.56 3.28 -1.23
C GLN A 401 -31.72 4.57 -2.04
N ARG A 402 -31.08 5.68 -1.62
CA ARG A 402 -31.23 7.00 -2.25
C ARG A 402 -30.07 7.41 -3.18
N TRP A 403 -28.88 6.84 -2.99
CA TRP A 403 -27.64 7.27 -3.68
C TRP A 403 -26.92 6.16 -4.46
N THR A 404 -27.54 5.00 -4.71
CA THR A 404 -26.88 3.88 -5.41
C THR A 404 -26.31 4.28 -6.79
N ASP A 405 -26.98 5.16 -7.53
CA ASP A 405 -26.57 5.70 -8.82
C ASP A 405 -25.38 6.69 -8.76
N THR A 406 -24.88 7.03 -7.57
CA THR A 406 -23.84 8.04 -7.35
C THR A 406 -22.59 7.40 -6.72
N PRO A 407 -21.63 6.92 -7.53
CA PRO A 407 -20.43 6.22 -7.04
C PRO A 407 -19.57 7.01 -6.05
N GLU A 408 -19.62 8.35 -6.13
CA GLU A 408 -18.93 9.26 -5.22
C GLU A 408 -19.39 9.12 -3.76
N VAL A 409 -20.67 8.82 -3.53
CA VAL A 409 -21.27 8.58 -2.20
C VAL A 409 -21.13 7.13 -1.79
N MET A 410 -21.39 6.20 -2.73
CA MET A 410 -21.36 4.77 -2.46
C MET A 410 -19.96 4.24 -2.17
N THR A 411 -18.93 4.72 -2.88
CA THR A 411 -17.55 4.25 -2.68
C THR A 411 -17.05 4.50 -1.25
N PRO A 412 -17.17 5.72 -0.66
CA PRO A 412 -16.85 5.94 0.75
C PRO A 412 -17.61 5.05 1.72
N LEU A 413 -18.94 4.90 1.55
CA LEU A 413 -19.78 4.09 2.43
C LEU A 413 -19.33 2.62 2.43
N LEU A 414 -19.21 2.02 1.23
CA LEU A 414 -18.81 0.62 1.10
C LEU A 414 -17.37 0.40 1.60
N LYS A 415 -16.46 1.37 1.39
CA LYS A 415 -15.10 1.29 1.93
C LYS A 415 -15.03 1.44 3.45
N PHE A 416 -15.92 2.22 4.05
CA PHE A 416 -16.09 2.27 5.49
C PHE A 416 -16.57 0.91 6.00
N MET A 417 -17.63 0.35 5.42
CA MET A 417 -18.16 -0.96 5.81
C MET A 417 -17.12 -2.07 5.65
N ALA A 418 -16.34 -2.07 4.56
CA ALA A 418 -15.26 -3.03 4.35
C ALA A 418 -14.17 -2.93 5.42
N GLU A 419 -13.88 -1.73 5.90
CA GLU A 419 -12.99 -1.55 7.04
C GLU A 419 -13.67 -1.98 8.33
N PHE A 420 -14.94 -1.66 8.57
CA PHE A 420 -15.65 -1.98 9.81
C PHE A 420 -15.68 -3.48 10.11
N VAL A 421 -15.85 -4.33 9.10
CA VAL A 421 -15.87 -5.80 9.23
C VAL A 421 -14.50 -6.47 9.22
N LEU A 422 -13.41 -5.73 9.02
CA LEU A 422 -12.08 -6.32 8.91
C LEU A 422 -11.55 -6.74 10.29
N ASN A 423 -11.38 -8.05 10.54
CA ASN A 423 -10.75 -8.53 11.76
C ASN A 423 -9.20 -8.45 11.70
N LYS A 424 -8.66 -7.23 11.72
CA LYS A 424 -7.21 -7.01 11.90
C LYS A 424 -6.85 -7.04 13.38
N THR A 425 -5.67 -7.56 13.69
CA THR A 425 -5.12 -7.65 15.06
C THR A 425 -6.10 -8.23 16.10
N GLN A 426 -6.98 -9.14 15.67
CA GLN A 426 -8.02 -9.76 16.52
C GLN A 426 -8.96 -8.74 17.21
N ARG A 427 -9.17 -7.55 16.62
CA ARG A 427 -10.03 -6.52 17.22
C ARG A 427 -11.53 -6.89 17.25
N LEU A 428 -11.97 -7.83 16.40
CA LEU A 428 -13.35 -8.34 16.38
C LEU A 428 -13.53 -9.60 17.24
N ALA A 429 -12.62 -9.87 18.18
CA ALA A 429 -12.77 -10.96 19.14
C ALA A 429 -13.85 -10.61 20.19
N PHE A 430 -15.10 -11.00 19.95
CA PHE A 430 -16.19 -10.89 20.92
C PHE A 430 -16.13 -12.03 21.95
N ASP A 431 -16.68 -11.80 23.15
CA ASP A 431 -16.87 -12.89 24.11
C ASP A 431 -17.82 -13.94 23.54
N SER A 432 -17.64 -15.21 23.91
CA SER A 432 -18.53 -16.31 23.48
C SER A 432 -19.99 -16.11 23.87
N SER A 433 -20.26 -15.29 24.89
CA SER A 433 -21.61 -14.89 25.34
C SER A 433 -22.16 -13.67 24.62
N SER A 434 -21.36 -12.97 23.81
CA SER A 434 -21.74 -11.71 23.18
C SER A 434 -22.42 -11.96 21.83
N PRO A 435 -23.64 -11.43 21.60
CA PRO A 435 -24.30 -11.49 20.30
C PRO A 435 -23.71 -10.53 19.26
N ASN A 436 -22.73 -9.70 19.63
CA ASN A 436 -22.26 -8.57 18.82
C ASN A 436 -21.72 -9.00 17.44
N GLY A 437 -21.08 -10.16 17.34
CA GLY A 437 -20.64 -10.70 16.04
C GLY A 437 -21.80 -11.00 15.10
N ILE A 438 -22.86 -11.63 15.62
CA ILE A 438 -24.09 -11.95 14.88
C ILE A 438 -24.80 -10.66 14.46
N LEU A 439 -24.95 -9.72 15.38
CA LEU A 439 -25.59 -8.42 15.13
C LEU A 439 -24.84 -7.62 14.07
N LEU A 440 -23.51 -7.58 14.15
CA LEU A 440 -22.65 -6.95 13.14
C LEU A 440 -22.89 -7.57 11.76
N PHE A 441 -22.87 -8.90 11.66
CA PHE A 441 -23.11 -9.56 10.38
C PHE A 441 -24.52 -9.32 9.84
N ARG A 442 -25.54 -9.25 10.71
CA ARG A 442 -26.91 -8.94 10.30
C ARG A 442 -27.01 -7.57 9.64
N GLU A 443 -26.38 -6.55 10.20
CA GLU A 443 -26.37 -5.20 9.61
C GLU A 443 -25.53 -5.14 8.32
N VAL A 444 -24.43 -5.90 8.26
CA VAL A 444 -23.62 -6.05 7.04
C VAL A 444 -24.41 -6.72 5.92
N SER A 445 -25.17 -7.77 6.23
CA SER A 445 -26.06 -8.44 5.28
C SER A 445 -27.09 -7.47 4.71
N LYS A 446 -27.76 -6.66 5.53
CA LYS A 446 -28.70 -5.63 5.06
C LYS A 446 -28.07 -4.65 4.08
N VAL A 447 -26.85 -4.20 4.34
CA VAL A 447 -26.09 -3.30 3.45
C VAL A 447 -25.79 -3.98 2.11
N ILE A 448 -25.29 -5.23 2.14
CA ILE A 448 -24.96 -6.00 0.94
C ILE A 448 -26.21 -6.26 0.09
N VAL A 449 -27.30 -6.70 0.72
CA VAL A 449 -28.57 -7.00 0.05
C VAL A 449 -29.18 -5.72 -0.54
N ALA A 450 -29.29 -4.64 0.24
CA ALA A 450 -29.84 -3.38 -0.25
C ALA A 450 -29.06 -2.83 -1.46
N TYR A 451 -27.73 -2.87 -1.41
CA TYR A 451 -26.89 -2.41 -2.52
C TYR A 451 -27.01 -3.32 -3.73
N GLY A 452 -26.89 -4.63 -3.52
CA GLY A 452 -26.90 -5.64 -4.58
C GLY A 452 -28.22 -5.69 -5.35
N THR A 453 -29.36 -5.61 -4.66
CA THR A 453 -30.68 -5.62 -5.31
C THR A 453 -30.89 -4.41 -6.21
N ILE A 454 -30.45 -3.22 -5.78
CA ILE A 454 -30.61 -2.00 -6.56
C ILE A 454 -29.62 -1.96 -7.72
N ILE A 455 -28.34 -2.26 -7.47
CA ILE A 455 -27.30 -2.13 -8.51
C ILE A 455 -27.52 -3.12 -9.67
N LEU A 456 -28.00 -4.34 -9.38
CA LEU A 456 -28.31 -5.33 -10.40
C LEU A 456 -29.51 -4.95 -11.29
N SER A 457 -30.36 -4.05 -10.81
CA SER A 457 -31.51 -3.53 -11.57
C SER A 457 -31.18 -2.32 -12.44
N GLN A 458 -29.97 -1.74 -12.29
CA GLN A 458 -29.57 -0.56 -13.05
C GLN A 458 -29.12 -0.92 -14.49
N PRO A 459 -29.40 -0.06 -15.48
CA PRO A 459 -28.95 -0.29 -16.84
C PRO A 459 -27.42 -0.20 -16.94
N VAL A 460 -26.84 -0.98 -17.84
CA VAL A 460 -25.38 -0.98 -18.09
C VAL A 460 -24.97 0.39 -18.65
N SER A 461 -24.13 1.11 -17.91
CA SER A 461 -23.58 2.42 -18.28
C SER A 461 -22.44 2.30 -19.30
N ALA A 462 -22.11 3.39 -20.00
CA ALA A 462 -20.95 3.49 -20.88
C ALA A 462 -19.60 3.37 -20.14
N ASP A 463 -19.57 3.64 -18.82
CA ASP A 463 -18.45 3.32 -17.92
C ASP A 463 -18.89 2.28 -16.87
N PRO A 464 -18.89 0.98 -17.21
CA PRO A 464 -19.26 -0.08 -16.28
C PRO A 464 -18.34 -0.14 -15.06
N TYR A 465 -17.06 0.27 -15.21
CA TYR A 465 -16.12 0.17 -14.10
C TYR A 465 -16.51 1.12 -12.96
N THR A 466 -16.73 2.40 -13.26
CA THR A 466 -17.02 3.41 -12.23
C THR A 466 -18.38 3.21 -11.58
N TYR A 467 -19.40 2.88 -12.39
CA TYR A 467 -20.79 2.84 -11.94
C TYR A 467 -21.23 1.47 -11.41
N LEU A 468 -20.69 0.36 -11.94
CA LEU A 468 -21.12 -0.98 -11.58
C LEU A 468 -20.02 -1.75 -10.84
N TYR A 469 -18.89 -2.00 -11.51
CA TYR A 469 -17.87 -2.94 -11.02
C TYR A 469 -17.21 -2.45 -9.73
N LYS A 470 -16.99 -1.14 -9.60
CA LYS A 470 -16.29 -0.56 -8.45
C LYS A 470 -17.01 -0.82 -7.13
N GLY A 471 -18.33 -0.62 -7.10
CA GLY A 471 -19.10 -0.87 -5.88
C GLY A 471 -19.31 -2.38 -5.66
N ILE A 472 -19.48 -3.17 -6.72
CA ILE A 472 -19.58 -4.63 -6.61
C ILE A 472 -18.33 -5.21 -5.96
N TRP A 473 -17.11 -4.93 -6.45
CA TRP A 473 -15.91 -5.56 -5.89
C TRP A 473 -15.66 -5.15 -4.43
N ILE A 474 -16.02 -3.93 -4.03
CA ILE A 474 -15.94 -3.52 -2.63
C ILE A 474 -16.94 -4.33 -1.80
N THR A 475 -18.14 -4.56 -2.32
CA THR A 475 -19.19 -5.37 -1.67
C THR A 475 -18.78 -6.84 -1.53
N LEU A 476 -18.18 -7.44 -2.55
CA LEU A 476 -17.59 -8.78 -2.46
C LEU A 476 -16.50 -8.81 -1.38
N THR A 477 -15.65 -7.77 -1.31
CA THR A 477 -14.62 -7.64 -0.27
C THR A 477 -15.21 -7.54 1.14
N ILE A 478 -16.34 -6.83 1.32
CA ILE A 478 -17.05 -6.78 2.62
C ILE A 478 -17.44 -8.19 3.04
N LEU A 479 -18.09 -8.94 2.14
CA LEU A 479 -18.54 -10.29 2.45
C LEU A 479 -17.37 -11.24 2.73
N THR A 480 -16.33 -11.24 1.90
CA THR A 480 -15.11 -12.04 2.12
C THR A 480 -14.51 -11.79 3.51
N ARG A 481 -14.37 -10.53 3.92
CA ARG A 481 -13.82 -10.16 5.23
C ARG A 481 -14.73 -10.59 6.38
N ALA A 482 -16.04 -10.52 6.20
CA ALA A 482 -17.00 -10.92 7.21
C ALA A 482 -17.02 -12.45 7.41
N LEU A 483 -16.97 -13.22 6.31
CA LEU A 483 -16.95 -14.69 6.35
C LEU A 483 -15.61 -15.24 6.87
N ALA A 484 -14.48 -14.66 6.44
CA ALA A 484 -13.14 -15.07 6.87
C ALA A 484 -12.70 -14.47 8.22
N GLY A 485 -13.52 -13.60 8.83
CA GLY A 485 -13.17 -12.83 10.01
C GLY A 485 -13.14 -13.64 11.32
N ASN A 486 -13.71 -14.85 11.33
CA ASN A 486 -13.77 -15.77 12.48
C ASN A 486 -14.40 -15.18 13.76
N TYR A 487 -15.27 -14.18 13.63
CA TYR A 487 -15.96 -13.52 14.76
C TYR A 487 -17.46 -13.85 14.84
N VAL A 488 -17.97 -14.70 13.93
CA VAL A 488 -19.36 -15.16 13.89
C VAL A 488 -19.40 -16.66 13.66
N ASN A 489 -20.22 -17.36 14.43
CA ASN A 489 -20.59 -18.73 14.08
C ASN A 489 -21.81 -18.70 13.16
N PHE A 490 -21.60 -18.97 11.87
CA PHE A 490 -22.63 -18.88 10.85
C PHE A 490 -23.73 -19.94 10.96
N GLY A 491 -23.48 -21.07 11.63
CA GLY A 491 -24.51 -22.10 11.86
C GLY A 491 -25.68 -21.60 12.70
N VAL A 492 -25.50 -20.51 13.45
CA VAL A 492 -26.53 -19.88 14.26
C VAL A 492 -27.68 -19.33 13.40
N PHE A 493 -27.40 -18.79 12.21
CA PHE A 493 -28.46 -18.22 11.35
C PHE A 493 -29.48 -19.28 10.91
N GLU A 494 -29.01 -20.47 10.55
CA GLU A 494 -29.87 -21.58 10.15
C GLU A 494 -30.70 -22.09 11.34
N LEU A 495 -30.09 -22.21 12.52
CA LEU A 495 -30.77 -22.66 13.75
C LEU A 495 -31.92 -21.74 14.19
N TYR A 496 -31.78 -20.43 13.98
CA TYR A 496 -32.81 -19.44 14.35
C TYR A 496 -33.71 -19.02 13.17
N GLY A 497 -33.53 -19.60 11.99
CA GLY A 497 -34.31 -19.27 10.78
C GLY A 497 -34.06 -17.86 10.23
N ASP A 498 -32.92 -17.24 10.57
CA ASP A 498 -32.53 -15.91 10.11
C ASP A 498 -31.94 -15.98 8.69
N GLN A 499 -32.55 -15.25 7.76
CA GLN A 499 -32.20 -15.24 6.33
C GLN A 499 -31.03 -14.30 5.99
N ALA A 500 -30.38 -13.67 6.98
CA ALA A 500 -29.30 -12.72 6.73
C ALA A 500 -28.13 -13.35 5.96
N LEU A 501 -27.72 -14.57 6.32
CA LEU A 501 -26.62 -15.25 5.65
C LEU A 501 -26.99 -15.71 4.24
N SER A 502 -28.12 -16.41 4.09
CA SER A 502 -28.61 -16.90 2.80
C SER A 502 -28.80 -15.76 1.79
N SER A 503 -29.46 -14.68 2.20
CA SER A 503 -29.72 -13.51 1.34
C SER A 503 -28.43 -12.81 0.89
N ALA A 504 -27.45 -12.66 1.79
CA ALA A 504 -26.18 -12.02 1.47
C ALA A 504 -25.32 -12.86 0.51
N LEU A 505 -25.34 -14.19 0.66
CA LEU A 505 -24.64 -15.11 -0.23
C LEU A 505 -25.28 -15.14 -1.62
N GLU A 506 -26.61 -15.23 -1.69
CA GLU A 506 -27.35 -15.24 -2.95
C GLU A 506 -27.10 -13.96 -3.77
N ILE A 507 -27.23 -12.79 -3.14
CA ILE A 507 -27.02 -11.52 -3.84
C ILE A 507 -25.57 -11.33 -4.27
N ALA A 508 -24.60 -11.79 -3.46
CA ALA A 508 -23.18 -11.71 -3.81
C ALA A 508 -22.83 -12.60 -5.00
N LEU A 509 -23.43 -13.80 -5.09
CA LEU A 509 -23.29 -14.67 -6.26
C LEU A 509 -23.93 -14.07 -7.49
N LYS A 510 -25.14 -13.50 -7.39
CA LYS A 510 -25.79 -12.78 -8.49
C LYS A 510 -24.93 -11.60 -9.00
N MET A 511 -24.36 -10.80 -8.08
CA MET A 511 -23.44 -9.72 -8.44
C MET A 511 -22.16 -10.23 -9.10
N SER A 512 -21.65 -11.38 -8.68
CA SER A 512 -20.43 -11.98 -9.25
C SER A 512 -20.66 -12.53 -10.65
N LEU A 513 -21.83 -13.16 -10.87
CA LEU A 513 -22.21 -13.73 -12.17
C LEU A 513 -22.70 -12.68 -13.18
N ALA A 514 -23.12 -11.50 -12.72
CA ALA A 514 -23.52 -10.40 -13.59
C ALA A 514 -22.35 -9.74 -14.35
N ILE A 515 -21.11 -9.99 -13.94
CA ILE A 515 -19.92 -9.41 -14.56
C ILE A 515 -19.29 -10.42 -15.53
N PRO A 516 -19.04 -10.06 -16.79
CA PRO A 516 -18.33 -10.91 -17.74
C PRO A 516 -16.93 -11.29 -17.22
N LEU A 517 -16.53 -12.56 -17.37
CA LEU A 517 -15.22 -13.06 -16.93
C LEU A 517 -14.04 -12.26 -17.52
N VAL A 518 -14.16 -11.81 -18.77
CA VAL A 518 -13.15 -10.98 -19.44
C VAL A 518 -12.88 -9.70 -18.66
N ASP A 519 -13.94 -9.04 -18.16
CA ASP A 519 -13.83 -7.82 -17.37
C ASP A 519 -13.28 -8.09 -15.98
N VAL A 520 -13.67 -9.22 -15.36
CA VAL A 520 -13.10 -9.66 -14.08
C VAL A 520 -11.58 -9.75 -14.17
N LEU A 521 -11.06 -10.39 -15.24
CA LEU A 521 -9.63 -10.57 -15.46
C LEU A 521 -8.91 -9.28 -15.90
N ALA A 522 -9.60 -8.38 -16.61
CA ALA A 522 -9.05 -7.09 -17.02
C ALA A 522 -8.75 -6.16 -15.83
N PHE A 523 -9.59 -6.17 -14.79
CA PHE A 523 -9.47 -5.26 -13.66
C PHE A 523 -8.90 -5.93 -12.41
N ARG A 524 -7.61 -5.72 -12.11
CA ARG A 524 -6.89 -6.35 -10.97
C ARG A 524 -7.61 -6.31 -9.61
N LYS A 525 -8.26 -5.20 -9.26
CA LYS A 525 -8.97 -5.06 -7.96
C LYS A 525 -10.25 -5.91 -7.92
N LEU A 526 -10.93 -6.00 -9.05
CA LEU A 526 -12.13 -6.82 -9.22
C LEU A 526 -11.75 -8.30 -9.20
N ALA A 527 -10.72 -8.70 -9.94
CA ALA A 527 -10.19 -10.07 -9.93
C ALA A 527 -9.88 -10.55 -8.50
N ARG A 528 -9.12 -9.76 -7.72
CA ARG A 528 -8.78 -10.10 -6.33
C ARG A 528 -10.00 -10.24 -5.42
N ALA A 529 -11.01 -9.39 -5.60
CA ALA A 529 -12.24 -9.47 -4.81
C ALA A 529 -13.10 -10.69 -5.21
N TYR A 530 -13.21 -10.96 -6.51
CA TYR A 530 -13.96 -12.09 -7.06
C TYR A 530 -13.35 -13.42 -6.61
N PHE A 531 -12.06 -13.64 -6.88
CA PHE A 531 -11.38 -14.89 -6.51
C PHE A 531 -11.21 -15.06 -5.00
N GLY A 532 -11.01 -13.95 -4.26
CA GLY A 532 -10.99 -13.99 -2.80
C GLY A 532 -12.35 -14.38 -2.18
N LEU A 533 -13.47 -13.98 -2.79
CA LEU A 533 -14.79 -14.47 -2.36
C LEU A 533 -14.97 -15.94 -2.70
N LEU A 534 -14.64 -16.37 -3.92
CA LEU A 534 -14.77 -17.76 -4.33
C LEU A 534 -13.94 -18.72 -3.47
N GLU A 535 -12.72 -18.34 -3.10
CA GLU A 535 -11.89 -19.10 -2.16
C GLU A 535 -12.63 -19.36 -0.85
N VAL A 536 -13.16 -18.31 -0.22
CA VAL A 536 -13.88 -18.42 1.06
C VAL A 536 -15.17 -19.23 0.92
N LEU A 537 -15.91 -19.05 -0.18
CA LEU A 537 -17.13 -19.82 -0.44
C LEU A 537 -16.82 -21.31 -0.65
N CYS A 538 -15.80 -21.64 -1.43
CA CYS A 538 -15.40 -23.03 -1.66
C CYS A 538 -14.87 -23.69 -0.38
N HIS A 539 -14.21 -22.94 0.50
CA HIS A 539 -13.63 -23.48 1.73
C HIS A 539 -14.65 -23.66 2.87
N ASN A 540 -15.46 -22.62 3.15
CA ASN A 540 -16.33 -22.59 4.33
C ASN A 540 -17.81 -22.81 4.01
N HIS A 541 -18.24 -22.58 2.76
CA HIS A 541 -19.64 -22.57 2.35
C HIS A 541 -19.88 -23.37 1.06
N THR A 542 -19.18 -24.50 0.90
CA THR A 542 -19.19 -25.31 -0.33
C THR A 542 -20.59 -25.69 -0.79
N ALA A 543 -21.50 -25.95 0.17
CA ALA A 543 -22.91 -26.26 -0.11
C ALA A 543 -23.61 -25.19 -0.97
N VAL A 544 -23.26 -23.92 -0.78
CA VAL A 544 -23.85 -22.79 -1.54
C VAL A 544 -23.46 -22.86 -3.00
N ILE A 545 -22.20 -23.19 -3.30
CA ILE A 545 -21.68 -23.32 -4.67
C ILE A 545 -22.29 -24.55 -5.35
N VAL A 546 -22.40 -25.66 -4.62
CA VAL A 546 -22.91 -26.93 -5.15
C VAL A 546 -24.41 -26.89 -5.43
N ASN A 547 -25.17 -26.08 -4.68
CA ASN A 547 -26.61 -25.92 -4.87
C ASN A 547 -26.97 -24.94 -6.00
N LEU A 548 -25.99 -24.36 -6.70
CA LEU A 548 -26.24 -23.56 -7.90
C LEU A 548 -26.73 -24.41 -9.06
N GLU A 549 -27.33 -23.76 -10.05
CA GLU A 549 -27.61 -24.35 -11.36
C GLU A 549 -26.31 -24.73 -12.09
N THR A 550 -26.36 -25.78 -12.91
CA THR A 550 -25.16 -26.34 -13.55
C THR A 550 -24.41 -25.31 -14.39
N GLU A 551 -25.10 -24.42 -15.10
CA GLU A 551 -24.46 -23.38 -15.91
C GLU A 551 -23.66 -22.39 -15.05
N ALA A 552 -24.24 -21.94 -13.93
CA ALA A 552 -23.57 -21.06 -12.98
C ALA A 552 -22.39 -21.75 -12.29
N PHE A 553 -22.54 -23.02 -11.92
CA PHE A 553 -21.46 -23.85 -11.37
C PHE A 553 -20.31 -24.00 -12.37
N ALA A 554 -20.62 -24.36 -13.62
CA ALA A 554 -19.63 -24.51 -14.69
C ALA A 554 -18.89 -23.20 -14.98
N HIS A 555 -19.61 -22.06 -14.99
CA HIS A 555 -18.99 -20.74 -15.15
C HIS A 555 -18.03 -20.41 -13.99
N ILE A 556 -18.41 -20.68 -12.74
CA ILE A 556 -17.55 -20.44 -11.57
C ILE A 556 -16.30 -21.32 -11.66
N VAL A 557 -16.45 -22.62 -11.90
CA VAL A 557 -15.31 -23.55 -11.95
C VAL A 557 -14.40 -23.25 -13.15
N GLY A 558 -14.96 -22.93 -14.32
CA GLY A 558 -14.20 -22.45 -15.47
C GLY A 558 -13.44 -21.15 -15.16
N SER A 559 -14.06 -20.21 -14.43
CA SER A 559 -13.37 -18.98 -14.01
C SER A 559 -12.16 -19.25 -13.11
N LEU A 560 -12.21 -20.29 -12.26
CA LEU A 560 -11.06 -20.72 -11.45
C LEU A 560 -9.93 -21.25 -12.32
N GLU A 561 -10.23 -21.98 -13.39
CA GLU A 561 -9.21 -22.44 -14.35
C GLU A 561 -8.49 -21.27 -15.00
N PHE A 562 -9.22 -20.26 -15.49
CA PHE A 562 -8.62 -19.04 -16.02
C PHE A 562 -7.82 -18.27 -14.96
N GLY A 563 -8.30 -18.26 -13.71
CA GLY A 563 -7.61 -17.64 -12.59
C GLY A 563 -6.30 -18.33 -12.20
N LEU A 564 -6.16 -19.64 -12.43
CA LEU A 564 -4.89 -20.36 -12.21
C LEU A 564 -3.77 -19.87 -13.14
N LYS A 565 -4.13 -19.48 -14.37
CA LYS A 565 -3.23 -18.93 -15.41
C LYS A 565 -2.86 -17.45 -15.17
N SER A 566 -3.28 -16.86 -14.05
CA SER A 566 -2.99 -15.46 -13.72
C SER A 566 -1.53 -15.24 -13.30
N LEU A 567 -0.92 -14.17 -13.80
CA LEU A 567 0.42 -13.71 -13.37
C LEU A 567 0.47 -13.20 -11.92
N ASP A 568 -0.67 -12.81 -11.35
CA ASP A 568 -0.74 -12.44 -9.93
C ASP A 568 -0.75 -13.71 -9.08
N VAL A 569 0.38 -13.98 -8.42
CA VAL A 569 0.59 -15.13 -7.53
C VAL A 569 -0.49 -15.24 -6.47
N SER A 570 -0.99 -14.11 -5.96
CA SER A 570 -2.09 -14.12 -4.98
C SER A 570 -3.33 -14.74 -5.59
N ILE A 571 -3.73 -14.34 -6.80
CA ILE A 571 -4.93 -14.85 -7.47
C ILE A 571 -4.78 -16.33 -7.79
N SER A 572 -3.64 -16.72 -8.38
CA SER A 572 -3.37 -18.12 -8.73
C SER A 572 -3.43 -19.03 -7.49
N SER A 573 -2.85 -18.60 -6.35
CA SER A 573 -2.94 -19.34 -5.09
C SER A 573 -4.37 -19.45 -4.53
N GLN A 574 -5.17 -18.38 -4.62
CA GLN A 574 -6.57 -18.39 -4.18
C GLN A 574 -7.41 -19.36 -5.00
N CYS A 575 -7.24 -19.35 -6.33
CA CYS A 575 -7.90 -20.29 -7.23
C CYS A 575 -7.51 -21.74 -6.94
N ALA A 576 -6.21 -21.99 -6.72
CA ALA A 576 -5.71 -23.32 -6.37
C ALA A 576 -6.33 -23.84 -5.07
N SER A 577 -6.46 -22.98 -4.05
CA SER A 577 -7.10 -23.36 -2.79
C SER A 577 -8.61 -23.60 -2.93
N ALA A 578 -9.29 -22.82 -3.78
CA ALA A 578 -10.70 -23.00 -4.08
C ALA A 578 -10.96 -24.35 -4.79
N VAL A 579 -10.15 -24.67 -5.81
CA VAL A 579 -10.20 -25.95 -6.53
C VAL A 579 -9.91 -27.11 -5.58
N ASP A 580 -8.89 -26.99 -4.72
CA ASP A 580 -8.56 -28.04 -3.75
C ASP A 580 -9.70 -28.31 -2.77
N SER A 581 -10.42 -27.27 -2.33
CA SER A 581 -11.55 -27.42 -1.43
C SER A 581 -12.74 -28.11 -2.11
N LEU A 582 -13.04 -27.76 -3.38
CA LEU A 582 -14.08 -28.42 -4.17
C LEU A 582 -13.75 -29.89 -4.45
N ALA A 583 -12.51 -30.16 -4.85
CA ALA A 583 -12.02 -31.51 -5.10
C ALA A 583 -12.03 -32.35 -3.80
N GLY A 584 -11.52 -31.78 -2.70
CA GLY A 584 -11.55 -32.42 -1.39
C GLY A 584 -12.96 -32.75 -0.90
N PHE A 585 -13.93 -31.86 -1.13
CA PHE A 585 -15.34 -32.10 -0.81
C PHE A 585 -15.91 -33.29 -1.60
N TYR A 586 -15.65 -33.34 -2.91
CA TYR A 586 -16.04 -34.49 -3.74
C TYR A 586 -15.41 -35.79 -3.23
N PHE A 587 -14.10 -35.77 -2.94
CA PHE A 587 -13.38 -36.94 -2.46
C PHE A 587 -13.96 -37.47 -1.13
N SER A 588 -14.17 -36.59 -0.15
CA SER A 588 -14.71 -36.97 1.18
C SER A 588 -16.17 -37.46 1.13
N LYS A 589 -17.04 -36.79 0.37
CA LYS A 589 -18.47 -37.11 0.38
C LYS A 589 -18.85 -38.26 -0.56
N ILE A 590 -18.16 -38.40 -1.69
CA ILE A 590 -18.55 -39.34 -2.75
C ILE A 590 -17.59 -40.53 -2.81
N THR A 591 -16.28 -40.28 -2.82
CA THR A 591 -15.26 -41.33 -3.01
C THR A 591 -15.02 -42.17 -1.74
N THR A 592 -14.94 -41.55 -0.56
CA THR A 592 -14.76 -42.26 0.73
C THR A 592 -16.07 -42.71 1.40
N GLY A 593 -17.24 -42.30 0.86
CA GLY A 593 -18.55 -42.87 1.23
C GLY A 593 -19.21 -42.33 2.50
N GLU A 594 -18.69 -41.26 3.10
CA GLU A 594 -19.13 -40.77 4.42
C GLU A 594 -20.55 -40.14 4.42
N SER A 595 -21.15 -39.77 3.27
CA SER A 595 -22.55 -39.30 3.17
C SER A 595 -23.07 -39.21 1.73
N ARG A 596 -23.23 -40.36 1.05
CA ARG A 596 -23.81 -40.43 -0.31
C ARG A 596 -25.27 -39.93 -0.41
N ALA A 597 -25.98 -39.78 0.71
CA ALA A 597 -27.39 -39.39 0.77
C ALA A 597 -27.66 -37.89 1.00
N SER A 598 -26.61 -37.06 1.11
CA SER A 598 -26.77 -35.60 1.26
C SER A 598 -27.15 -34.94 -0.07
N THR A 599 -28.06 -33.95 -0.03
CA THR A 599 -28.54 -33.21 -1.21
C THR A 599 -27.38 -32.59 -2.00
N GLU A 600 -26.34 -32.15 -1.31
CA GLU A 600 -25.13 -31.56 -1.86
C GLU A 600 -24.30 -32.60 -2.64
N ALA A 601 -24.16 -33.83 -2.13
CA ALA A 601 -23.44 -34.89 -2.84
C ALA A 601 -24.15 -35.29 -4.15
N VAL A 602 -25.49 -35.32 -4.13
CA VAL A 602 -26.33 -35.58 -5.31
C VAL A 602 -26.17 -34.46 -6.33
N ASN A 603 -26.25 -33.20 -5.89
CA ASN A 603 -26.09 -32.03 -6.77
C ASN A 603 -24.67 -31.97 -7.37
N MET A 604 -23.62 -32.26 -6.59
CA MET A 604 -22.25 -32.34 -7.10
C MET A 604 -22.07 -33.43 -8.15
N THR A 605 -22.70 -34.60 -7.96
CA THR A 605 -22.66 -35.69 -8.94
C THR A 605 -23.43 -35.32 -10.22
N ARG A 606 -24.54 -34.57 -10.09
CA ARG A 606 -25.27 -34.03 -11.25
C ARG A 606 -24.41 -33.05 -12.05
N HIS A 607 -23.69 -32.15 -11.39
CA HIS A 607 -22.81 -31.20 -12.07
C HIS A 607 -21.71 -31.91 -12.86
N LEU A 608 -21.09 -32.93 -12.26
CA LEU A 608 -20.01 -33.67 -12.90
C LEU A 608 -20.47 -34.65 -13.97
N SER A 609 -21.72 -35.14 -13.91
CA SER A 609 -22.28 -35.93 -15.01
C SER A 609 -22.59 -35.05 -16.23
N GLN A 610 -22.98 -33.79 -16.01
CA GLN A 610 -23.25 -32.82 -17.07
C GLN A 610 -21.99 -32.14 -17.61
N CYS A 611 -20.93 -32.02 -16.78
CA CYS A 611 -19.63 -31.45 -17.16
C CYS A 611 -18.46 -32.36 -16.76
N PRO A 612 -18.32 -33.55 -17.38
CA PRO A 612 -17.33 -34.55 -16.96
C PRO A 612 -15.86 -34.13 -17.17
N ASN A 613 -15.61 -33.19 -18.07
CA ASN A 613 -14.25 -32.77 -18.43
C ASN A 613 -13.69 -31.62 -17.59
N ILE A 614 -14.50 -30.94 -16.77
CA ILE A 614 -14.09 -29.74 -16.03
C ILE A 614 -12.87 -29.98 -15.14
N PHE A 615 -12.87 -31.09 -14.39
CA PHE A 615 -11.75 -31.44 -13.50
C PHE A 615 -10.53 -31.95 -14.28
N LEU A 616 -10.73 -32.56 -15.44
CA LEU A 616 -9.66 -32.97 -16.34
C LEU A 616 -8.93 -31.76 -16.93
N GLU A 617 -9.68 -30.76 -17.40
CA GLU A 617 -9.14 -29.52 -17.98
C GLU A 617 -8.34 -28.72 -16.95
N ILE A 618 -8.85 -28.62 -15.71
CA ILE A 618 -8.10 -27.99 -14.61
C ILE A 618 -6.82 -28.77 -14.30
N LEU A 619 -6.87 -30.10 -14.25
CA LEU A 619 -5.67 -30.91 -14.00
C LEU A 619 -4.63 -30.75 -15.11
N LYS A 620 -5.06 -30.70 -16.38
CA LYS A 620 -4.19 -30.41 -17.53
C LYS A 620 -3.52 -29.05 -17.39
N THR A 621 -4.30 -28.01 -17.14
CA THR A 621 -3.81 -26.66 -16.89
C THR A 621 -2.79 -26.63 -15.75
N LEU A 622 -3.03 -27.33 -14.63
CA LEU A 622 -2.09 -27.40 -13.51
C LEU A 622 -0.75 -28.07 -13.90
N PHE A 623 -0.79 -29.15 -14.67
CA PHE A 623 0.44 -29.78 -15.18
C PHE A 623 1.18 -28.86 -16.14
N GLU A 624 0.48 -28.18 -17.07
CA GLU A 624 1.09 -27.20 -17.98
C GLU A 624 1.78 -26.08 -17.20
N LEU A 625 1.13 -25.48 -16.22
CA LEU A 625 1.69 -24.41 -15.38
C LEU A 625 2.92 -24.87 -14.60
N VAL A 626 2.84 -26.01 -13.90
CA VAL A 626 3.94 -26.49 -13.05
C VAL A 626 5.15 -26.92 -13.87
N LEU A 627 4.92 -27.56 -15.03
CA LEU A 627 6.00 -28.06 -15.88
C LEU A 627 6.64 -26.95 -16.70
N LEU A 628 5.82 -26.16 -17.41
CA LEU A 628 6.28 -25.24 -18.45
C LEU A 628 6.56 -23.82 -17.93
N GLU A 629 5.92 -23.36 -16.86
CA GLU A 629 6.06 -21.99 -16.35
C GLU A 629 6.86 -21.88 -15.05
N ASP A 630 7.58 -20.77 -14.87
CA ASP A 630 8.28 -20.46 -13.61
C ASP A 630 7.31 -20.05 -12.49
N CYS A 631 6.66 -21.05 -11.89
CA CYS A 631 5.70 -20.84 -10.82
C CYS A 631 6.38 -20.60 -9.46
N ALA A 632 6.15 -19.43 -8.85
CA ALA A 632 6.59 -19.10 -7.49
C ALA A 632 5.72 -19.74 -6.39
N ASN A 633 4.48 -20.14 -6.70
CA ASN A 633 3.48 -20.70 -5.77
C ASN A 633 3.25 -22.20 -5.97
N GLN A 634 4.29 -22.95 -6.30
CA GLN A 634 4.20 -24.40 -6.54
C GLN A 634 3.49 -25.18 -5.41
N TRP A 635 3.70 -24.77 -4.15
CA TRP A 635 3.05 -25.36 -2.98
C TRP A 635 1.53 -25.19 -2.96
N SER A 636 1.02 -24.10 -3.51
CA SER A 636 -0.42 -23.88 -3.63
C SER A 636 -1.00 -24.72 -4.77
N LEU A 637 -0.29 -24.81 -5.90
CA LEU A 637 -0.73 -25.53 -7.10
C LEU A 637 -0.68 -27.06 -6.93
N SER A 638 0.23 -27.59 -6.12
CA SER A 638 0.37 -29.04 -5.89
C SER A 638 -0.82 -29.67 -5.17
N ARG A 639 -1.46 -28.92 -4.26
CA ARG A 639 -2.59 -29.39 -3.44
C ARG A 639 -3.81 -29.81 -4.27
N PRO A 640 -4.37 -28.95 -5.14
CA PRO A 640 -5.48 -29.35 -6.00
C PRO A 640 -5.10 -30.48 -6.96
N MET A 641 -3.84 -30.57 -7.43
CA MET A 641 -3.40 -31.68 -8.29
C MET A 641 -3.59 -33.03 -7.60
N LEU A 642 -3.13 -33.17 -6.35
CA LEU A 642 -3.33 -34.41 -5.59
C LEU A 642 -4.81 -34.73 -5.43
N SER A 643 -5.61 -33.75 -4.99
CA SER A 643 -7.04 -33.94 -4.80
C SER A 643 -7.73 -34.37 -6.10
N LEU A 644 -7.38 -33.80 -7.25
CA LEU A 644 -7.93 -34.17 -8.56
C LEU A 644 -7.47 -35.56 -9.05
N ILE A 645 -6.20 -35.93 -8.82
CA ILE A 645 -5.67 -37.26 -9.17
C ILE A 645 -6.42 -38.36 -8.39
N LEU A 646 -6.66 -38.14 -7.10
CA LEU A 646 -7.36 -39.09 -6.23
C LEU A 646 -8.85 -39.26 -6.57
N ILE A 647 -9.47 -38.26 -7.21
CA ILE A 647 -10.87 -38.29 -7.64
C ILE A 647 -11.05 -39.17 -8.87
N SER A 648 -10.11 -39.15 -9.81
CA SER A 648 -10.20 -39.94 -11.03
C SER A 648 -8.83 -40.45 -11.49
N GLU A 649 -8.43 -41.60 -10.94
CA GLU A 649 -7.19 -42.32 -11.30
C GLU A 649 -7.14 -42.68 -12.79
N GLN A 650 -8.30 -42.93 -13.40
CA GLN A 650 -8.41 -43.26 -14.82
C GLN A 650 -8.16 -42.03 -15.72
N ILE A 651 -8.58 -40.85 -15.29
CA ILE A 651 -8.26 -39.59 -15.95
C ILE A 651 -6.77 -39.28 -15.84
N TYR A 652 -6.17 -39.47 -14.66
CA TYR A 652 -4.73 -39.32 -14.48
C TYR A 652 -3.93 -40.28 -15.36
N SER A 653 -4.34 -41.54 -15.47
CA SER A 653 -3.71 -42.54 -16.33
C SER A 653 -3.78 -42.14 -17.82
N ASN A 654 -4.93 -41.62 -18.27
CA ASN A 654 -5.08 -41.11 -19.63
C ASN A 654 -4.22 -39.88 -19.89
N LEU A 655 -4.12 -38.96 -18.91
CA LEU A 655 -3.26 -37.78 -19.02
C LEU A 655 -1.78 -38.15 -19.06
N ARG A 656 -1.35 -39.10 -18.21
CA ARG A 656 0.00 -39.68 -18.24
C ARG A 656 0.31 -40.25 -19.62
N ALA A 657 -0.59 -41.04 -20.20
CA ALA A 657 -0.41 -41.60 -21.54
C ALA A 657 -0.31 -40.52 -22.63
N GLN A 658 -1.15 -39.48 -22.57
CA GLN A 658 -1.10 -38.35 -23.50
C GLN A 658 0.22 -37.59 -23.42
N LEU A 659 0.66 -37.23 -22.20
CA LEU A 659 1.92 -36.52 -21.99
C LEU A 659 3.14 -37.36 -22.41
N LEU A 660 3.14 -38.67 -22.13
CA LEU A 660 4.18 -39.58 -22.62
C LEU A 660 4.22 -39.63 -24.15
N SER A 661 3.07 -39.76 -24.81
CA SER A 661 3.00 -39.82 -26.28
C SER A 661 3.44 -38.53 -26.97
N SER A 662 3.38 -37.39 -26.27
CA SER A 662 3.80 -36.09 -26.80
C SER A 662 5.32 -35.85 -26.78
N GLN A 663 6.09 -36.70 -26.09
CA GLN A 663 7.54 -36.57 -25.95
C GLN A 663 8.32 -37.51 -26.89
N PRO A 664 9.56 -37.16 -27.29
CA PRO A 664 10.43 -38.02 -28.10
C PRO A 664 10.69 -39.39 -27.46
N SER A 665 10.87 -40.45 -28.27
CA SER A 665 11.03 -41.85 -27.81
C SER A 665 12.08 -42.04 -26.72
N ASP A 666 13.16 -41.28 -26.77
CA ASP A 666 14.29 -41.38 -25.83
C ASP A 666 13.98 -40.78 -24.45
N GLN A 667 13.00 -39.86 -24.39
CA GLN A 667 12.54 -39.20 -23.16
C GLN A 667 11.31 -39.90 -22.54
N GLN A 668 10.58 -40.72 -23.31
CA GLN A 668 9.37 -41.42 -22.84
C GLN A 668 9.66 -42.34 -21.65
N HIS A 669 10.75 -43.13 -21.69
CA HIS A 669 11.10 -44.04 -20.60
C HIS A 669 11.46 -43.29 -19.31
N ARG A 670 12.25 -42.21 -19.42
CA ARG A 670 12.61 -41.36 -18.27
C ARG A 670 11.42 -40.63 -17.69
N LEU A 671 10.53 -40.10 -18.53
CA LEU A 671 9.33 -39.42 -18.07
C LEU A 671 8.37 -40.39 -17.36
N ALA A 672 8.29 -41.63 -17.82
CA ALA A 672 7.49 -42.67 -17.16
C ALA A 672 7.97 -42.93 -15.72
N GLU A 673 9.29 -43.05 -15.51
CA GLU A 673 9.88 -43.17 -14.16
C GLU A 673 9.62 -41.94 -13.28
N CYS A 674 9.67 -40.74 -13.86
CA CYS A 674 9.36 -39.50 -13.14
C CYS A 674 7.91 -39.50 -12.62
N PHE A 675 6.95 -39.96 -13.44
CA PHE A 675 5.55 -40.10 -13.03
C PHE A 675 5.34 -41.16 -11.94
N ASP A 676 6.15 -42.22 -11.91
CA ASP A 676 6.09 -43.22 -10.84
C ASP A 676 6.65 -42.67 -9.53
N LYS A 677 7.75 -41.88 -9.58
CA LYS A 677 8.28 -41.14 -8.42
C LYS A 677 7.29 -40.12 -7.87
N LEU A 678 6.47 -39.49 -8.72
CA LEU A 678 5.48 -38.50 -8.30
C LEU A 678 4.49 -39.06 -7.27
N MET A 679 4.04 -40.30 -7.48
CA MET A 679 3.07 -40.99 -6.61
C MET A 679 3.72 -41.91 -5.55
N ALA A 680 5.06 -41.93 -5.45
CA ALA A 680 5.76 -42.75 -4.48
C ALA A 680 5.44 -42.32 -3.03
N ASP A 681 5.08 -43.30 -2.19
CA ASP A 681 4.62 -43.10 -0.79
C ASP A 681 3.39 -42.18 -0.63
N VAL A 682 2.62 -41.93 -1.70
CA VAL A 682 1.40 -41.12 -1.64
C VAL A 682 0.20 -42.04 -1.37
N ALA A 683 -0.39 -41.91 -0.18
CA ALA A 683 -1.57 -42.67 0.21
C ALA A 683 -2.85 -42.15 -0.49
N ARG A 684 -3.92 -42.94 -0.49
CA ARG A 684 -5.24 -42.50 -0.99
C ARG A 684 -6.00 -41.67 0.06
N THR A 685 -5.38 -40.60 0.55
CA THR A 685 -5.96 -39.70 1.55
C THR A 685 -5.62 -38.24 1.24
N ILE A 686 -6.47 -37.30 1.65
CA ILE A 686 -6.24 -35.85 1.50
C ILE A 686 -5.65 -35.22 2.76
N GLU A 687 -5.01 -36.03 3.62
CA GLU A 687 -4.41 -35.54 4.86
C GLU A 687 -3.25 -34.55 4.58
N PRO A 688 -3.01 -33.57 5.46
CA PRO A 688 -1.93 -32.59 5.29
C PRO A 688 -0.56 -33.23 5.04
N LYS A 689 -0.22 -34.28 5.79
CA LYS A 689 1.05 -35.01 5.64
C LYS A 689 1.21 -35.62 4.25
N ASN A 690 0.14 -36.17 3.70
CA ASN A 690 0.14 -36.79 2.38
C ASN A 690 0.25 -35.72 1.27
N ARG A 691 -0.43 -34.59 1.44
CA ARG A 691 -0.31 -33.41 0.54
C ARG A 691 1.10 -32.83 0.51
N ASP A 692 1.74 -32.73 1.67
CA ASP A 692 3.12 -32.24 1.77
C ASP A 692 4.11 -33.20 1.10
N LYS A 693 3.93 -34.52 1.29
CA LYS A 693 4.73 -35.55 0.62
C LYS A 693 4.59 -35.49 -0.91
N PHE A 694 3.37 -35.40 -1.42
CA PHE A 694 3.13 -35.21 -2.86
C PHE A 694 3.80 -33.93 -3.39
N THR A 695 3.74 -32.83 -2.64
CA THR A 695 4.37 -31.56 -3.02
C THR A 695 5.89 -31.66 -3.13
N GLN A 696 6.53 -32.40 -2.21
CA GLN A 696 7.96 -32.71 -2.28
C GLN A 696 8.28 -33.53 -3.53
N ASN A 697 7.53 -34.59 -3.79
CA ASN A 697 7.70 -35.43 -4.98
C ASN A 697 7.52 -34.62 -6.28
N LEU A 698 6.55 -33.70 -6.33
CA LEU A 698 6.31 -32.82 -7.47
C LEU A 698 7.48 -31.86 -7.72
N THR A 699 8.18 -31.44 -6.67
CA THR A 699 9.37 -30.59 -6.80
C THR A 699 10.50 -31.36 -7.48
N VAL A 700 10.73 -32.60 -7.05
CA VAL A 700 11.72 -33.50 -7.68
C VAL A 700 11.33 -33.76 -9.13
N PHE A 701 10.07 -34.10 -9.39
CA PHE A 701 9.51 -34.32 -10.73
C PHE A 701 9.77 -33.13 -11.67
N ARG A 702 9.50 -31.91 -11.22
CA ARG A 702 9.74 -30.68 -12.00
C ARG A 702 11.22 -30.45 -12.31
N HIS A 703 12.11 -30.69 -11.35
CA HIS A 703 13.55 -30.54 -11.58
C HIS A 703 14.07 -31.57 -12.59
N GLU A 704 13.64 -32.82 -12.49
CA GLU A 704 14.01 -33.88 -13.43
C GLU A 704 13.44 -33.60 -14.83
N PHE A 705 12.22 -33.08 -14.94
CA PHE A 705 11.57 -32.71 -16.22
C PHE A 705 12.22 -31.51 -16.93
N ARG A 706 12.83 -30.57 -16.20
CA ARG A 706 13.49 -29.39 -16.78
C ARG A 706 14.98 -29.58 -17.08
N ALA A 707 15.56 -30.64 -16.53
CA ALA A 707 16.93 -31.03 -16.83
C ALA A 707 17.06 -31.73 -18.20
N THR A 708 15.93 -32.08 -18.82
CA THR A 708 15.81 -32.55 -20.21
C THR A 708 15.48 -31.39 -21.13
#